data_AF-A0A1H1FU27-F1
#
_entry.id   AF-A0A1H1FU27-F1
#
_cell.length_a   1.000
_cell.length_b   1.000
_cell.length_c   1.000
_cell.angle_alpha   90.00
_cell.angle_beta   90.00
_cell.angle_gamma   90.00
#
_symmetry.space_group_name_H-M   'P 1'
#
loop_
_entity.id
_entity.type
_entity.pdbx_description
1 polymer ?
#
loop_
_entity_poly.entity_id
_entity_poly.type
_entity_poly.pdbx_seq_one_letter_code
_entity_poly.pdbx_strand_id
1 'polypeptide(L)'
;MPEDHERPERTEGDREPRADEPTERIRFLSGDLSESAASGAAEGDRDSSSAPHRDEDGSPEGADDLSERDTKPRMRAPEQLGSTEAVEAVPDERPGGSGNGPEAGTGTGARSEEEPESDSERTDTIPVVPPDPVPAEQDTERTESIPVVTDKIPGPVAEPATTQVTSGQGVSPQAAFGHPGGEPPQLSGTEQYRAGQGGEPPFGMAWGTPGAGQQPEAAGGGDSRRNRTLLRALVAAGFTIGLLALLYIGDLAFSSGAVPRGTTVAGVDVGGLDRAAAERKLRSELDTTLSEPVELRVGKAQSSIDPQAAGLSMDWKATLDEAGSQPLNPVTRVTSFFTTREVTPVSNVDRESLRNELTEARSDLHREPVEGTIRFEGSEPTPVFPVTGRNVNVDQAMNVVVRDWASKGPVQLPFTTQEVKTTEAGVRRALENVAKPAVSGPVTVNGDGVQATLAPADIASALRFEPNDSGGLKWNLDVPSAKEVARPQLKSTLEESKSASFKFEDGKPKVQPSKKGRKIDWKKTFAPLDKKLTESGSDTVEAVYTDVPAELTTEKAKSLGIKEKVSTFTTKGFSKDSGTNIRRVAQEVDGAIVKPGETFSLNGHTGVRQKEQGYIASGIIKNGRPDEAVGGGISQFATTLFNASYFAGMKDVEHSEHSYYISRYPMGREATVFQRPDGTSVIDVKFKNVSDSGILIRTKWTPDSITVTFWGTKQYDVKSKTGDKTDVVKPEKKKLPAGEECISTKGKEGFTVHDTRVRKNLKTGEVTRNREKTVYEPQPIVECVEKPKE
;
A
#
# COMPACT_ATOMS: atom_id res chain seq x y z
N MET A 1 -53.21 21.24 -16.37
CA MET A 1 -54.51 20.62 -16.02
C MET A 1 -54.25 19.18 -15.64
N PRO A 2 -54.98 18.65 -14.65
CA PRO A 2 -54.35 18.15 -13.43
C PRO A 2 -54.43 16.59 -13.36
N GLU A 3 -54.22 15.85 -12.27
CA GLU A 3 -54.61 15.96 -10.84
C GLU A 3 -53.36 15.78 -9.94
N ASP A 4 -53.12 16.55 -8.88
CA ASP A 4 -53.85 16.68 -7.59
C ASP A 4 -53.74 15.43 -6.68
N HIS A 5 -53.07 15.57 -5.53
CA HIS A 5 -53.61 15.25 -4.19
C HIS A 5 -52.66 15.68 -3.04
N GLU A 6 -53.03 16.80 -2.40
CA GLU A 6 -52.97 17.08 -0.95
C GLU A 6 -51.65 17.11 -0.14
N ARG A 7 -51.79 17.69 1.07
CA ARG A 7 -50.73 18.23 1.93
C ARG A 7 -51.22 18.38 3.37
N PRO A 8 -50.36 18.19 4.39
CA PRO A 8 -50.31 19.07 5.55
C PRO A 8 -48.90 19.70 5.66
N GLU A 9 -48.71 21.02 5.77
CA GLU A 9 -49.00 21.86 6.94
C GLU A 9 -48.29 21.35 8.23
N ARG A 10 -47.53 22.13 9.02
CA ARG A 10 -46.68 23.33 8.88
C ARG A 10 -46.24 23.67 10.31
N THR A 11 -44.94 23.65 10.60
CA THR A 11 -44.27 24.40 11.68
C THR A 11 -42.87 24.67 11.16
N GLU A 12 -42.56 25.87 10.67
CA GLU A 12 -42.06 26.99 11.48
C GLU A 12 -40.78 26.63 12.24
N GLY A 13 -39.64 27.01 11.63
CA GLY A 13 -38.28 26.81 12.09
C GLY A 13 -37.31 27.28 10.99
N ASP A 14 -36.59 28.35 11.28
CA ASP A 14 -35.36 28.88 10.65
C ASP A 14 -35.20 28.96 9.12
N ARG A 15 -34.91 30.18 8.66
CA ARG A 15 -34.32 30.46 7.33
C ARG A 15 -32.81 30.63 7.49
N GLU A 16 -32.03 30.04 6.59
CA GLU A 16 -30.63 30.43 6.39
C GLU A 16 -30.54 31.87 5.85
N PRO A 17 -29.66 32.72 6.43
CA PRO A 17 -29.01 33.81 5.72
C PRO A 17 -27.66 33.36 5.15
N ARG A 18 -27.13 34.12 4.18
CA ARG A 18 -25.85 33.88 3.51
C ARG A 18 -24.68 33.81 4.51
N ALA A 19 -23.65 33.03 4.14
CA ALA A 19 -22.32 33.19 4.70
C ALA A 19 -21.67 34.49 4.17
N ASP A 20 -21.61 35.52 5.02
CA ASP A 20 -20.59 36.56 4.92
C ASP A 20 -19.27 36.04 5.53
N GLU A 21 -18.13 36.58 5.12
CA GLU A 21 -16.81 36.16 5.63
C GLU A 21 -16.54 36.63 7.07
N PRO A 22 -15.97 35.77 7.93
CA PRO A 22 -15.14 36.22 9.03
C PRO A 22 -13.69 35.74 8.86
N THR A 23 -12.74 36.67 8.82
CA THR A 23 -11.34 36.36 9.14
C THR A 23 -11.21 36.09 10.64
N GLU A 24 -11.49 34.86 11.07
CA GLU A 24 -11.33 34.46 12.47
C GLU A 24 -9.86 34.57 12.91
N ARG A 25 -9.59 35.53 13.80
CA ARG A 25 -8.33 35.59 14.54
C ARG A 25 -8.32 34.49 15.58
N ILE A 26 -7.43 33.50 15.43
CA ILE A 26 -7.30 32.38 16.37
C ILE A 26 -6.94 32.90 17.76
N ARG A 27 -7.94 32.98 18.64
CA ARG A 27 -7.72 33.00 20.09
C ARG A 27 -7.32 31.58 20.52
N PHE A 28 -6.28 31.47 21.34
CA PHE A 28 -5.93 30.19 21.96
C PHE A 28 -7.07 29.75 22.89
N LEU A 29 -7.82 28.73 22.48
CA LEU A 29 -8.78 28.04 23.33
C LEU A 29 -8.06 27.03 24.22
N SER A 30 -8.44 27.00 25.50
CA SER A 30 -7.91 26.07 26.49
C SER A 30 -8.37 24.64 26.18
N GLY A 31 -7.42 23.70 26.10
CA GLY A 31 -7.69 22.27 26.18
C GLY A 31 -7.04 21.72 27.44
N ASP A 32 -7.80 21.02 28.28
CA ASP A 32 -7.30 20.44 29.53
C ASP A 32 -6.29 19.31 29.28
N LEU A 33 -5.29 19.23 30.16
CA LEU A 33 -4.30 18.15 30.20
C LEU A 33 -3.96 17.78 31.65
N SER A 34 -4.91 17.14 32.33
CA SER A 34 -4.70 16.46 33.60
C SER A 34 -5.53 15.18 33.70
N GLU A 35 -4.93 14.14 34.28
CA GLU A 35 -5.54 12.88 34.75
C GLU A 35 -6.16 11.93 33.69
N SER A 36 -5.45 10.83 33.42
CA SER A 36 -5.95 9.49 33.77
C SER A 36 -4.84 8.43 33.65
N ALA A 37 -4.59 7.65 34.72
CA ALA A 37 -4.19 6.22 34.72
C ALA A 37 -3.54 5.81 36.06
N ALA A 38 -4.33 5.31 37.01
CA ALA A 38 -3.81 4.62 38.19
C ALA A 38 -4.82 3.60 38.76
N SER A 39 -4.30 2.48 39.27
CA SER A 39 -5.01 1.38 39.94
C SER A 39 -5.96 0.51 39.10
N GLY A 40 -5.99 -0.79 39.43
CA GLY A 40 -6.69 -1.84 38.69
C GLY A 40 -6.05 -3.20 38.96
N ALA A 41 -6.16 -3.69 40.20
CA ALA A 41 -5.56 -4.94 40.66
C ALA A 41 -6.62 -5.91 41.21
N ALA A 42 -6.46 -7.20 40.90
CA ALA A 42 -7.20 -8.33 41.47
C ALA A 42 -6.35 -9.61 41.31
N GLU A 43 -6.49 -10.57 42.22
CA GLU A 43 -5.56 -11.69 42.40
C GLU A 43 -5.76 -12.90 41.44
N GLY A 44 -4.77 -13.81 41.43
CA GLY A 44 -4.83 -15.10 40.74
C GLY A 44 -3.62 -16.00 41.04
N ASP A 45 -3.66 -16.76 42.13
CA ASP A 45 -2.59 -17.70 42.55
C ASP A 45 -2.37 -18.88 41.58
N ARG A 46 -1.10 -19.34 41.47
CA ARG A 46 -0.66 -20.74 41.71
C ARG A 46 0.84 -21.00 41.44
N ASP A 47 1.61 -20.95 42.53
CA ASP A 47 2.46 -22.02 43.10
C ASP A 47 3.41 -22.91 42.22
N SER A 48 4.53 -23.30 42.84
CA SER A 48 5.49 -24.39 42.53
C SER A 48 6.46 -24.22 41.33
N SER A 49 7.69 -24.77 41.35
CA SER A 49 8.61 -25.12 42.46
C SER A 49 10.04 -25.44 41.95
N SER A 50 10.96 -25.73 42.87
CA SER A 50 12.25 -26.44 42.71
C SER A 50 13.50 -25.69 42.20
N ALA A 51 14.43 -25.46 43.13
CA ALA A 51 15.86 -25.70 42.95
C ALA A 51 16.21 -27.04 43.64
N PRO A 52 17.42 -27.62 43.49
CA PRO A 52 18.36 -27.50 44.61
C PRO A 52 19.89 -27.58 44.29
N HIS A 53 20.69 -27.02 45.21
CA HIS A 53 22.02 -27.47 45.68
C HIS A 53 23.24 -27.55 44.71
N ARG A 54 24.36 -26.84 45.00
CA ARG A 54 25.58 -27.23 45.77
C ARG A 54 26.63 -27.98 44.94
N ASP A 55 27.95 -27.91 45.17
CA ASP A 55 28.92 -26.98 45.82
C ASP A 55 30.26 -27.23 45.04
N GLU A 56 31.52 -26.83 45.32
CA GLU A 56 32.22 -26.19 46.45
C GLU A 56 33.58 -25.60 45.96
N ASP A 57 34.14 -24.60 46.68
CA ASP A 57 35.57 -24.14 46.72
C ASP A 57 36.25 -23.43 45.50
N GLY A 58 37.28 -22.60 45.77
CA GLY A 58 38.13 -21.93 44.77
C GLY A 58 38.57 -20.46 45.00
N SER A 59 39.18 -20.13 46.14
CA SER A 59 39.72 -18.78 46.51
C SER A 59 41.24 -18.61 46.27
N PRO A 60 41.92 -17.44 46.47
CA PRO A 60 41.48 -16.05 46.76
C PRO A 60 42.29 -14.94 45.97
N GLU A 61 42.34 -13.71 46.51
CA GLU A 61 43.26 -12.56 46.26
C GLU A 61 43.00 -11.67 45.01
N GLY A 62 42.89 -10.33 45.13
CA GLY A 62 42.83 -9.49 46.34
C GLY A 62 42.57 -7.98 46.10
N ALA A 63 42.02 -7.35 47.15
CA ALA A 63 42.08 -5.96 47.62
C ALA A 63 43.15 -4.99 47.04
N ASP A 64 43.04 -3.65 47.10
CA ASP A 64 41.98 -2.69 47.51
C ASP A 64 42.36 -1.30 46.90
N ASP A 65 41.43 -0.50 46.35
CA ASP A 65 40.76 0.69 46.95
C ASP A 65 41.64 1.96 47.18
N LEU A 66 40.97 3.13 47.22
CA LEU A 66 41.44 4.49 47.59
C LEU A 66 42.32 5.23 46.54
N SER A 67 42.17 6.54 46.31
CA SER A 67 41.14 7.51 46.78
C SER A 67 41.13 8.81 45.93
N GLU A 68 40.17 9.70 46.19
CA GLU A 68 40.08 11.07 45.67
C GLU A 68 41.33 11.93 46.06
N ARG A 69 41.63 13.12 45.50
CA ARG A 69 40.76 14.30 45.30
C ARG A 69 41.47 15.44 44.53
N ASP A 70 40.75 16.53 44.24
CA ASP A 70 41.14 17.78 43.55
C ASP A 70 42.59 18.32 43.68
N THR A 71 43.15 18.85 42.57
CA THR A 71 43.37 20.33 42.41
C THR A 71 43.87 20.74 40.99
N LYS A 72 43.55 21.97 40.58
CA LYS A 72 44.11 22.72 39.40
C LYS A 72 45.28 23.61 39.86
N PRO A 73 46.33 23.94 39.05
CA PRO A 73 46.16 24.89 37.92
C PRO A 73 47.20 24.91 36.75
N ARG A 74 46.84 25.67 35.69
CA ARG A 74 47.66 26.47 34.73
C ARG A 74 48.99 25.95 34.11
N MET A 75 48.91 25.75 32.78
CA MET A 75 49.82 26.23 31.71
C MET A 75 51.36 26.25 31.88
N ARG A 76 52.05 25.42 31.08
CA ARG A 76 53.08 25.89 30.11
C ARG A 76 53.39 24.83 29.03
N ALA A 77 54.07 25.26 27.96
CA ALA A 77 54.63 24.46 26.86
C ALA A 77 55.69 25.32 26.11
N PRO A 78 56.50 24.78 25.18
CA PRO A 78 56.95 23.40 24.99
C PRO A 78 58.50 23.27 25.07
N GLU A 79 59.05 22.08 24.86
CA GLU A 79 60.50 21.86 24.57
C GLU A 79 60.72 21.29 23.16
N GLN A 80 61.95 21.42 22.65
CA GLN A 80 62.35 21.02 21.29
C GLN A 80 63.82 20.53 21.27
N LEU A 81 64.06 19.33 20.74
CA LEU A 81 65.36 18.66 20.49
C LEU A 81 65.05 17.46 19.55
N GLY A 82 65.86 17.00 18.59
CA GLY A 82 67.11 17.44 17.94
C GLY A 82 67.25 16.67 16.59
N SER A 83 67.89 17.13 15.51
CA SER A 83 69.32 17.47 15.26
C SER A 83 70.15 16.32 14.60
N THR A 84 70.56 16.51 13.34
CA THR A 84 71.71 15.91 12.56
C THR A 84 71.59 16.47 11.11
N GLU A 85 72.59 17.11 10.46
CA GLU A 85 73.92 16.66 9.94
C GLU A 85 73.81 15.65 8.77
N ALA A 86 74.56 15.72 7.64
CA ALA A 86 75.71 16.52 7.13
C ALA A 86 75.75 16.41 5.56
N VAL A 87 76.58 17.02 4.67
CA VAL A 87 77.54 18.16 4.57
C VAL A 87 77.92 18.36 3.06
N GLU A 88 78.91 19.21 2.69
CA GLU A 88 79.51 19.48 1.33
C GLU A 88 78.75 20.42 0.36
N ALA A 89 79.34 21.10 -0.65
CA ALA A 89 80.53 21.98 -0.80
C ALA A 89 80.62 22.43 -2.31
N VAL A 90 80.40 23.69 -2.72
CA VAL A 90 81.34 24.86 -2.81
C VAL A 90 82.42 24.74 -3.93
N PRO A 91 82.76 25.78 -4.74
CA PRO A 91 82.24 27.16 -4.94
C PRO A 91 81.70 27.37 -6.41
N ASP A 92 81.86 28.41 -7.27
CA ASP A 92 82.46 29.78 -7.28
C ASP A 92 81.98 30.67 -8.49
N GLU A 93 82.57 31.86 -8.64
CA GLU A 93 82.70 32.79 -9.80
C GLU A 93 81.55 33.72 -10.31
N ARG A 94 81.98 34.81 -10.97
CA ARG A 94 81.28 36.03 -11.46
C ARG A 94 81.78 36.31 -12.93
N PRO A 95 81.50 37.43 -13.67
CA PRO A 95 80.83 38.71 -13.34
C PRO A 95 79.93 39.40 -14.43
N GLY A 96 79.30 40.52 -14.04
CA GLY A 96 78.89 41.63 -14.95
C GLY A 96 77.45 41.58 -15.52
N GLY A 97 76.77 42.70 -15.80
CA GLY A 97 77.09 44.11 -15.49
C GLY A 97 76.16 45.13 -16.20
N SER A 98 76.06 46.37 -15.68
CA SER A 98 75.29 47.52 -16.22
C SER A 98 73.74 47.41 -16.20
N GLY A 99 72.96 48.47 -15.95
CA GLY A 99 73.30 49.84 -15.54
C GLY A 99 72.08 50.79 -15.44
N ASN A 100 72.29 51.95 -14.80
CA ASN A 100 71.44 53.17 -14.75
C ASN A 100 70.04 53.12 -14.08
N GLY A 101 69.93 53.80 -12.93
CA GLY A 101 68.74 54.60 -12.55
C GLY A 101 68.93 56.07 -13.01
N PRO A 102 68.57 57.13 -12.25
CA PRO A 102 67.89 57.22 -10.93
C PRO A 102 66.41 57.65 -11.15
N GLU A 103 65.59 58.30 -10.29
CA GLU A 103 65.64 58.98 -8.96
C GLU A 103 64.48 58.47 -8.07
N ALA A 104 64.44 58.54 -6.73
CA ALA A 104 64.92 59.48 -5.69
C ALA A 104 63.91 60.62 -5.34
N GLY A 105 63.54 60.83 -4.06
CA GLY A 105 63.92 60.03 -2.88
C GLY A 105 63.18 60.31 -1.57
N THR A 106 63.28 59.32 -0.66
CA THR A 106 63.33 59.40 0.81
C THR A 106 62.61 60.52 1.57
N GLY A 107 61.65 60.14 2.43
CA GLY A 107 61.20 60.93 3.59
C GLY A 107 60.95 60.01 4.80
N THR A 108 61.66 60.24 5.90
CA THR A 108 61.58 59.43 7.15
C THR A 108 60.68 60.07 8.20
N GLY A 109 59.94 59.29 8.97
CA GLY A 109 59.19 59.79 10.13
C GLY A 109 58.50 58.67 10.93
N ALA A 110 58.29 58.88 12.23
CA ALA A 110 57.69 57.90 13.14
C ALA A 110 56.35 58.40 13.74
N ARG A 111 55.68 57.49 14.46
CA ARG A 111 54.80 57.67 15.65
C ARG A 111 54.73 59.11 16.24
N SER A 112 53.60 59.59 16.77
CA SER A 112 52.36 58.93 17.22
C SER A 112 51.13 59.88 17.19
N GLU A 113 49.95 59.36 17.56
CA GLU A 113 48.88 60.02 18.35
C GLU A 113 48.26 61.36 17.87
N GLU A 114 46.99 61.32 17.45
CA GLU A 114 45.88 62.10 18.04
C GLU A 114 44.51 61.58 17.52
N GLU A 115 43.41 61.89 18.23
CA GLU A 115 42.03 61.63 17.79
C GLU A 115 41.50 62.75 16.87
N PRO A 116 40.34 62.57 16.23
CA PRO A 116 39.32 63.61 16.43
C PRO A 116 37.89 63.07 16.63
N GLU A 117 37.07 63.93 17.23
CA GLU A 117 35.70 63.64 17.67
C GLU A 117 34.61 63.70 16.57
N SER A 118 33.45 63.18 16.96
CA SER A 118 32.10 63.53 16.50
C SER A 118 31.95 64.87 15.75
N ASP A 119 31.53 64.80 14.47
CA ASP A 119 31.00 65.93 13.72
C ASP A 119 29.46 65.82 13.63
N SER A 120 28.73 66.91 13.93
CA SER A 120 27.28 66.89 14.12
C SER A 120 26.55 67.99 13.33
N GLU A 121 25.34 67.63 12.87
CA GLU A 121 24.31 68.52 12.28
C GLU A 121 24.72 69.45 11.12
N ARG A 122 24.20 69.14 9.92
CA ARG A 122 23.68 70.19 9.03
C ARG A 122 22.43 69.72 8.27
N THR A 123 21.26 70.15 8.75
CA THR A 123 19.98 69.93 8.07
C THR A 123 19.50 71.26 7.51
N ASP A 124 19.62 71.46 6.19
CA ASP A 124 19.12 72.68 5.55
C ASP A 124 17.58 72.71 5.53
N THR A 125 17.00 73.89 5.78
CA THR A 125 15.55 74.10 5.94
C THR A 125 14.92 74.72 4.71
N ILE A 126 13.73 74.22 4.34
CA ILE A 126 12.87 74.74 3.25
C ILE A 126 11.44 74.86 3.82
N PRO A 127 10.68 75.93 3.51
CA PRO A 127 9.74 76.50 4.49
C PRO A 127 8.35 75.85 4.56
N VAL A 128 7.67 76.14 5.68
CA VAL A 128 6.28 75.78 5.96
C VAL A 128 5.31 76.56 5.08
N VAL A 129 4.33 75.85 4.50
CA VAL A 129 3.10 76.43 3.92
C VAL A 129 1.95 76.05 4.85
N PRO A 130 1.09 77.00 5.29
CA PRO A 130 -0.06 76.69 6.14
C PRO A 130 -1.15 75.93 5.36
N PRO A 131 -1.89 75.01 6.00
CA PRO A 131 -3.01 74.32 5.36
C PRO A 131 -4.29 75.17 5.40
N ASP A 132 -5.00 75.23 4.26
CA ASP A 132 -6.39 75.69 4.21
C ASP A 132 -7.34 74.69 4.90
N PRO A 133 -8.47 75.15 5.46
CA PRO A 133 -9.34 74.31 6.30
C PRO A 133 -10.16 73.29 5.49
N VAL A 134 -10.26 72.08 6.05
CA VAL A 134 -11.06 70.97 5.49
C VAL A 134 -12.50 71.04 6.02
N PRO A 135 -13.54 70.97 5.16
CA PRO A 135 -14.90 70.66 5.60
C PRO A 135 -14.98 69.18 5.98
N ALA A 136 -15.46 68.87 7.18
CA ALA A 136 -15.82 67.50 7.53
C ALA A 136 -17.13 67.10 6.82
N GLU A 137 -17.22 65.86 6.31
CA GLU A 137 -18.11 64.85 6.89
C GLU A 137 -18.07 63.48 6.18
N GLN A 138 -18.47 62.45 6.95
CA GLN A 138 -19.09 61.17 6.57
C GLN A 138 -18.32 60.12 5.76
N ASP A 139 -18.22 58.93 6.35
CA ASP A 139 -17.89 57.66 5.68
C ASP A 139 -18.94 57.29 4.62
N THR A 140 -18.47 56.86 3.45
CA THR A 140 -19.18 55.88 2.62
C THR A 140 -18.16 54.95 1.95
N GLU A 141 -18.34 53.64 2.08
CA GLU A 141 -17.62 52.68 1.26
C GLU A 141 -18.15 52.72 -0.18
N ARG A 142 -17.30 53.08 -1.16
CA ARG A 142 -17.63 52.84 -2.56
C ARG A 142 -16.40 52.60 -3.44
N THR A 143 -16.24 51.34 -3.86
CA THR A 143 -15.40 51.01 -5.02
C THR A 143 -16.16 51.40 -6.30
N GLU A 144 -15.99 52.64 -6.76
CA GLU A 144 -16.52 53.03 -8.07
C GLU A 144 -15.62 52.50 -9.19
N SER A 145 -16.21 51.73 -10.10
CA SER A 145 -15.62 51.33 -11.37
C SER A 145 -16.65 51.54 -12.47
N ILE A 146 -16.26 52.18 -13.56
CA ILE A 146 -17.11 52.51 -14.70
C ILE A 146 -16.47 51.91 -15.97
N PRO A 147 -17.20 51.13 -16.78
CA PRO A 147 -16.62 50.36 -17.89
C PRO A 147 -16.68 51.07 -19.24
N VAL A 148 -15.79 50.66 -20.16
CA VAL A 148 -15.95 50.77 -21.62
C VAL A 148 -15.53 49.43 -22.23
N VAL A 149 -16.13 49.04 -23.36
CA VAL A 149 -16.12 47.67 -23.92
C VAL A 149 -15.60 47.67 -25.37
N THR A 150 -15.33 46.47 -25.91
CA THR A 150 -14.97 46.08 -27.31
C THR A 150 -13.45 46.07 -27.63
N ASP A 151 -12.91 45.11 -28.40
CA ASP A 151 -13.55 43.99 -29.11
C ASP A 151 -12.67 42.72 -29.31
N LYS A 152 -13.34 41.56 -29.44
CA LYS A 152 -12.97 40.26 -30.09
C LYS A 152 -11.52 39.69 -30.04
N ILE A 153 -11.41 38.48 -29.46
CA ILE A 153 -10.52 37.37 -29.94
C ILE A 153 -11.32 36.04 -29.89
N PRO A 154 -11.13 35.05 -30.80
CA PRO A 154 -11.84 33.76 -30.77
C PRO A 154 -11.42 32.81 -29.63
N GLY A 155 -12.27 31.82 -29.32
CA GLY A 155 -12.08 30.87 -28.22
C GLY A 155 -11.12 29.69 -28.49
N PRO A 156 -10.65 28.99 -27.42
CA PRO A 156 -9.69 27.89 -27.50
C PRO A 156 -10.30 26.52 -27.80
N VAL A 157 -9.45 25.57 -28.18
CA VAL A 157 -9.78 24.14 -28.43
C VAL A 157 -9.63 23.31 -27.15
N ALA A 158 -10.30 22.16 -27.10
CA ALA A 158 -10.44 21.31 -25.91
C ALA A 158 -9.19 20.48 -25.52
N GLU A 159 -9.16 20.07 -24.25
CA GLU A 159 -8.44 18.87 -23.76
C GLU A 159 -9.45 17.79 -23.33
N PRO A 160 -9.09 16.48 -23.41
CA PRO A 160 -10.05 15.37 -23.23
C PRO A 160 -10.26 14.96 -21.76
N ALA A 161 -11.42 14.34 -21.48
CA ALA A 161 -11.82 13.95 -20.13
C ALA A 161 -11.29 12.59 -19.67
N THR A 162 -10.90 12.50 -18.39
CA THR A 162 -10.60 11.26 -17.68
C THR A 162 -11.86 10.41 -17.52
N THR A 163 -11.82 9.13 -17.92
CA THR A 163 -12.92 8.19 -17.69
C THR A 163 -12.69 7.40 -16.40
N GLN A 164 -13.58 7.51 -15.42
CA GLN A 164 -13.68 6.54 -14.32
C GLN A 164 -14.66 5.42 -14.70
N VAL A 165 -14.37 4.21 -14.23
CA VAL A 165 -15.25 3.04 -14.37
C VAL A 165 -16.14 2.94 -13.13
N THR A 166 -17.43 2.67 -13.32
CA THR A 166 -18.38 2.39 -12.23
C THR A 166 -19.09 1.06 -12.52
N SER A 167 -19.41 0.32 -11.45
CA SER A 167 -20.03 -1.00 -11.49
C SER A 167 -21.54 -0.93 -11.80
N GLY A 168 -22.06 -2.00 -12.41
CA GLY A 168 -23.49 -2.21 -12.62
C GLY A 168 -23.77 -3.65 -13.07
N GLN A 169 -24.70 -4.33 -12.39
CA GLN A 169 -25.12 -5.69 -12.71
C GLN A 169 -26.41 -5.68 -13.54
N GLY A 170 -26.58 -6.69 -14.40
CA GLY A 170 -27.85 -7.42 -14.43
C GLY A 170 -28.67 -7.44 -15.72
N VAL A 171 -29.07 -8.68 -16.07
CA VAL A 171 -30.30 -9.08 -16.81
C VAL A 171 -30.31 -8.87 -18.34
N SER A 172 -30.69 -9.95 -19.05
CA SER A 172 -30.87 -10.03 -20.50
C SER A 172 -32.20 -9.44 -20.99
N PRO A 173 -32.38 -9.30 -22.31
CA PRO A 173 -33.43 -10.13 -22.93
C PRO A 173 -32.98 -10.82 -24.24
N GLN A 174 -33.88 -11.59 -24.85
CA GLN A 174 -33.64 -12.44 -26.01
C GLN A 174 -33.60 -11.67 -27.34
N ALA A 175 -32.93 -12.26 -28.34
CA ALA A 175 -33.12 -11.97 -29.77
C ALA A 175 -32.99 -13.27 -30.58
N ALA A 176 -33.64 -13.35 -31.74
CA ALA A 176 -33.66 -14.55 -32.58
C ALA A 176 -33.70 -14.22 -34.09
N PHE A 177 -33.33 -15.21 -34.91
CA PHE A 177 -33.33 -15.24 -36.39
C PHE A 177 -32.25 -14.41 -37.12
N GLY A 178 -31.53 -15.06 -38.05
CA GLY A 178 -30.53 -14.42 -38.90
C GLY A 178 -29.49 -15.35 -39.57
N HIS A 179 -29.92 -16.31 -40.40
CA HIS A 179 -29.04 -17.00 -41.38
C HIS A 179 -28.93 -16.15 -42.67
N PRO A 180 -27.83 -16.19 -43.46
CA PRO A 180 -27.11 -17.38 -43.98
C PRO A 180 -25.57 -17.35 -43.71
N GLY A 181 -24.73 -18.30 -44.14
CA GLY A 181 -24.93 -19.62 -44.79
C GLY A 181 -23.68 -20.03 -45.60
N GLY A 182 -23.20 -21.27 -45.46
CA GLY A 182 -22.01 -21.79 -46.15
C GLY A 182 -21.52 -23.13 -45.60
N GLU A 183 -21.20 -24.07 -46.50
CA GLU A 183 -20.75 -25.45 -46.26
C GLU A 183 -19.24 -25.54 -45.94
N PRO A 184 -18.70 -26.64 -45.33
CA PRO A 184 -18.58 -27.96 -46.00
C PRO A 184 -18.75 -29.16 -45.00
N PRO A 185 -18.23 -30.40 -45.21
CA PRO A 185 -19.14 -31.50 -45.51
C PRO A 185 -19.06 -32.76 -44.61
N GLN A 186 -20.21 -33.44 -44.52
CA GLN A 186 -20.42 -34.90 -44.46
C GLN A 186 -19.37 -35.79 -43.75
N LEU A 187 -19.78 -36.48 -42.67
CA LEU A 187 -19.92 -37.94 -42.70
C LEU A 187 -20.86 -38.48 -41.61
N SER A 188 -21.56 -39.56 -41.96
CA SER A 188 -22.63 -40.25 -41.22
C SER A 188 -22.21 -40.84 -39.87
N GLY A 189 -23.12 -41.15 -38.93
CA GLY A 189 -24.58 -40.96 -38.93
C GLY A 189 -25.25 -41.70 -37.77
N THR A 190 -26.39 -41.20 -37.29
CA THR A 190 -27.18 -41.76 -36.18
C THR A 190 -28.50 -42.37 -36.65
N GLU A 191 -29.03 -43.37 -35.94
CA GLU A 191 -30.44 -43.48 -35.47
C GLU A 191 -30.59 -44.79 -34.65
N GLN A 192 -31.12 -44.74 -33.42
CA GLN A 192 -32.54 -44.78 -33.02
C GLN A 192 -33.31 -46.06 -33.41
N TYR A 193 -34.06 -46.61 -32.44
CA TYR A 193 -34.85 -47.83 -32.58
C TYR A 193 -36.12 -47.74 -31.71
N ARG A 194 -37.28 -48.18 -32.22
CA ARG A 194 -38.49 -48.36 -31.40
C ARG A 194 -39.42 -49.46 -31.93
N ALA A 195 -39.62 -50.48 -31.11
CA ALA A 195 -40.74 -51.44 -31.04
C ALA A 195 -41.29 -52.10 -32.35
N GLY A 196 -41.22 -53.44 -32.43
CA GLY A 196 -42.02 -54.21 -33.39
C GLY A 196 -41.73 -55.71 -33.44
N GLN A 197 -42.63 -56.52 -32.86
CA GLN A 197 -42.97 -57.93 -33.15
C GLN A 197 -41.94 -58.93 -33.74
N GLY A 198 -41.80 -60.08 -33.05
CA GLY A 198 -42.03 -61.42 -33.64
C GLY A 198 -40.89 -62.12 -34.41
N GLY A 199 -40.69 -63.41 -34.12
CA GLY A 199 -39.84 -64.32 -34.92
C GLY A 199 -39.10 -65.36 -34.09
N GLU A 200 -39.26 -66.65 -34.43
CA GLU A 200 -38.47 -67.75 -33.85
C GLU A 200 -37.09 -67.87 -34.53
N PRO A 201 -36.05 -68.35 -33.82
CA PRO A 201 -34.72 -68.57 -34.42
C PRO A 201 -34.67 -69.87 -35.24
N PRO A 202 -34.10 -69.86 -36.46
CA PRO A 202 -34.00 -71.04 -37.30
C PRO A 202 -32.75 -71.89 -37.01
N PHE A 203 -32.91 -73.21 -36.97
CA PHE A 203 -31.81 -74.17 -37.12
C PHE A 203 -32.10 -75.13 -38.27
N GLY A 204 -31.35 -74.97 -39.37
CA GLY A 204 -31.42 -75.85 -40.54
C GLY A 204 -30.08 -76.54 -40.80
N MET A 205 -30.04 -77.86 -40.63
CA MET A 205 -29.03 -78.74 -41.23
C MET A 205 -29.74 -79.85 -42.01
N ALA A 206 -29.10 -80.39 -43.05
CA ALA A 206 -29.82 -80.91 -44.20
C ALA A 206 -29.42 -82.33 -44.62
N TRP A 207 -30.45 -83.13 -44.93
CA TRP A 207 -30.48 -84.37 -45.74
C TRP A 207 -29.69 -85.60 -45.28
N GLY A 208 -30.42 -86.71 -45.09
CA GLY A 208 -29.87 -88.04 -44.80
C GLY A 208 -30.93 -89.15 -44.74
N THR A 209 -31.47 -89.55 -45.89
CA THR A 209 -32.34 -90.74 -46.06
C THR A 209 -31.51 -92.01 -46.35
N PRO A 210 -32.04 -93.26 -46.29
CA PRO A 210 -33.45 -93.67 -46.17
C PRO A 210 -33.76 -94.77 -45.11
N GLY A 211 -35.05 -95.08 -44.92
CA GLY A 211 -35.55 -96.27 -44.20
C GLY A 211 -37.08 -96.34 -44.27
N ALA A 212 -37.67 -97.53 -44.40
CA ALA A 212 -39.11 -97.71 -44.62
C ALA A 212 -39.75 -98.69 -43.61
N GLY A 213 -41.01 -98.47 -43.22
CA GLY A 213 -41.76 -99.45 -42.43
C GLY A 213 -43.04 -98.96 -41.72
N GLN A 214 -44.20 -99.28 -42.32
CA GLN A 214 -45.44 -99.76 -41.67
C GLN A 214 -46.24 -98.89 -40.66
N GLN A 215 -47.46 -98.53 -41.10
CA GLN A 215 -48.71 -98.49 -40.32
C GLN A 215 -49.16 -99.92 -39.89
N PRO A 216 -50.26 -100.15 -39.11
CA PRO A 216 -51.38 -99.26 -38.73
C PRO A 216 -51.51 -99.13 -37.18
N GLU A 217 -52.62 -98.74 -36.51
CA GLU A 217 -54.02 -98.45 -36.89
C GLU A 217 -54.70 -97.50 -35.86
N ALA A 218 -55.94 -97.07 -36.10
CA ALA A 218 -56.82 -96.50 -35.07
C ALA A 218 -58.30 -96.85 -35.31
N ALA A 219 -59.03 -97.25 -34.27
CA ALA A 219 -60.45 -97.54 -34.30
C ALA A 219 -61.13 -97.11 -32.98
N GLY A 220 -62.44 -96.81 -33.02
CA GLY A 220 -63.22 -96.48 -31.82
C GLY A 220 -64.73 -96.43 -32.08
N GLY A 221 -65.52 -96.34 -31.00
CA GLY A 221 -66.97 -96.10 -31.05
C GLY A 221 -67.81 -96.89 -30.05
N GLY A 222 -68.54 -96.18 -29.20
CA GLY A 222 -69.72 -96.68 -28.44
C GLY A 222 -69.46 -97.52 -27.17
N ASP A 223 -70.41 -97.63 -26.22
CA ASP A 223 -71.60 -96.79 -26.03
C ASP A 223 -72.21 -96.88 -24.60
N SER A 224 -72.77 -95.75 -24.12
CA SER A 224 -73.81 -95.55 -23.11
C SER A 224 -73.68 -96.06 -21.64
N ARG A 225 -74.21 -95.23 -20.72
CA ARG A 225 -74.63 -95.51 -19.30
C ARG A 225 -73.48 -95.79 -18.31
N ARG A 226 -73.44 -95.22 -17.09
CA ARG A 226 -74.54 -95.07 -16.11
C ARG A 226 -74.19 -94.04 -15.00
N ASN A 227 -75.14 -93.21 -14.59
CA ASN A 227 -74.96 -92.20 -13.53
C ASN A 227 -74.66 -92.81 -12.14
N ARG A 228 -73.52 -92.41 -11.53
CA ARG A 228 -73.32 -92.23 -10.06
C ARG A 228 -71.92 -91.72 -9.68
N THR A 229 -70.91 -91.95 -10.52
CA THR A 229 -69.51 -91.52 -10.29
C THR A 229 -69.35 -90.00 -10.34
N LEU A 230 -70.03 -89.32 -11.26
CA LEU A 230 -69.93 -87.86 -11.44
C LEU A 230 -70.29 -87.07 -10.17
N LEU A 231 -71.29 -87.54 -9.39
CA LEU A 231 -71.62 -86.94 -8.10
C LEU A 231 -70.51 -87.12 -7.05
N ARG A 232 -69.81 -88.28 -7.05
CA ARG A 232 -68.64 -88.51 -6.19
C ARG A 232 -67.44 -87.68 -6.64
N ALA A 233 -67.25 -87.48 -7.96
CA ALA A 233 -66.22 -86.60 -8.49
C ALA A 233 -66.49 -85.13 -8.11
N LEU A 234 -67.75 -84.67 -8.12
CA LEU A 234 -68.13 -83.34 -7.67
C LEU A 234 -67.97 -83.16 -6.15
N VAL A 235 -68.31 -84.18 -5.34
CA VAL A 235 -68.05 -84.15 -3.89
C VAL A 235 -66.55 -84.18 -3.58
N ALA A 236 -65.76 -84.98 -4.31
CA ALA A 236 -64.31 -84.99 -4.18
C ALA A 236 -63.70 -83.65 -4.60
N ALA A 237 -64.09 -83.08 -5.74
CA ALA A 237 -63.64 -81.77 -6.18
C ALA A 237 -64.06 -80.66 -5.21
N GLY A 238 -65.28 -80.70 -4.69
CA GLY A 238 -65.75 -79.76 -3.66
C GLY A 238 -64.96 -79.89 -2.34
N PHE A 239 -64.60 -81.11 -1.94
CA PHE A 239 -63.73 -81.35 -0.79
C PHE A 239 -62.29 -80.87 -1.05
N THR A 240 -61.72 -81.11 -2.24
CA THR A 240 -60.39 -80.63 -2.61
C THR A 240 -60.36 -79.10 -2.72
N ILE A 241 -61.36 -78.46 -3.31
CA ILE A 241 -61.49 -77.00 -3.36
C ILE A 241 -61.70 -76.42 -1.96
N GLY A 242 -62.52 -77.06 -1.12
CA GLY A 242 -62.69 -76.67 0.29
C GLY A 242 -61.40 -76.80 1.10
N LEU A 243 -60.64 -77.88 0.91
CA LEU A 243 -59.34 -78.09 1.54
C LEU A 243 -58.30 -77.08 1.05
N LEU A 244 -58.24 -76.81 -0.26
CA LEU A 244 -57.35 -75.77 -0.83
C LEU A 244 -57.74 -74.36 -0.37
N ALA A 245 -59.04 -74.07 -0.21
CA ALA A 245 -59.52 -72.82 0.35
C ALA A 245 -59.16 -72.70 1.85
N LEU A 246 -59.29 -73.76 2.64
CA LEU A 246 -58.86 -73.79 4.04
C LEU A 246 -57.33 -73.65 4.18
N LEU A 247 -56.55 -74.30 3.31
CA LEU A 247 -55.10 -74.16 3.25
C LEU A 247 -54.68 -72.74 2.80
N TYR A 248 -55.37 -72.14 1.84
CA TYR A 248 -55.13 -70.76 1.40
C TYR A 248 -55.51 -69.73 2.48
N ILE A 249 -56.63 -69.91 3.17
CA ILE A 249 -57.04 -69.06 4.31
C ILE A 249 -56.05 -69.24 5.48
N GLY A 250 -55.61 -70.46 5.75
CA GLY A 250 -54.57 -70.75 6.74
C GLY A 250 -53.24 -70.07 6.39
N ASP A 251 -52.76 -70.24 5.16
CA ASP A 251 -51.53 -69.58 4.67
C ASP A 251 -51.64 -68.04 4.70
N LEU A 252 -52.80 -67.49 4.33
CA LEU A 252 -53.08 -66.06 4.40
C LEU A 252 -53.03 -65.53 5.84
N ALA A 253 -53.59 -66.28 6.81
CA ALA A 253 -53.59 -65.92 8.22
C ALA A 253 -52.23 -66.13 8.91
N PHE A 254 -51.45 -67.15 8.51
CA PHE A 254 -50.11 -67.42 9.06
C PHE A 254 -49.00 -66.55 8.47
N SER A 255 -49.25 -65.85 7.35
CA SER A 255 -48.24 -65.00 6.69
C SER A 255 -48.68 -63.54 6.49
N SER A 256 -49.84 -63.13 7.04
CA SER A 256 -50.22 -61.72 7.11
C SER A 256 -49.20 -60.94 7.94
N GLY A 257 -48.54 -59.96 7.32
CA GLY A 257 -47.45 -59.19 7.94
C GLY A 257 -46.05 -59.79 7.78
N ALA A 258 -45.91 -60.95 7.14
CA ALA A 258 -44.61 -61.53 6.78
C ALA A 258 -44.06 -60.91 5.48
N VAL A 259 -42.74 -60.93 5.35
CA VAL A 259 -42.01 -60.58 4.11
C VAL A 259 -42.33 -61.60 3.00
N PRO A 260 -42.47 -61.22 1.72
CA PRO A 260 -42.74 -62.17 0.64
C PRO A 260 -41.73 -63.32 0.57
N ARG A 261 -42.19 -64.55 0.32
CA ARG A 261 -41.31 -65.73 0.20
C ARG A 261 -40.35 -65.57 -0.99
N GLY A 262 -39.13 -66.10 -0.83
CA GLY A 262 -38.04 -65.94 -1.80
C GLY A 262 -37.41 -64.55 -1.83
N THR A 263 -37.74 -63.63 -0.91
CA THR A 263 -37.10 -62.31 -0.85
C THR A 263 -35.70 -62.41 -0.26
N THR A 264 -34.69 -62.01 -1.02
CA THR A 264 -33.31 -61.83 -0.55
C THR A 264 -32.94 -60.34 -0.51
N VAL A 265 -32.10 -59.95 0.45
CA VAL A 265 -31.54 -58.60 0.58
C VAL A 265 -30.03 -58.73 0.70
N ALA A 266 -29.28 -58.23 -0.29
CA ALA A 266 -27.80 -58.36 -0.37
C ALA A 266 -27.28 -59.81 -0.18
N GLY A 267 -28.06 -60.80 -0.62
CA GLY A 267 -27.79 -62.24 -0.46
C GLY A 267 -28.36 -62.90 0.82
N VAL A 268 -28.87 -62.15 1.79
CA VAL A 268 -29.54 -62.70 2.98
C VAL A 268 -31.00 -63.01 2.68
N ASP A 269 -31.41 -64.27 2.83
CA ASP A 269 -32.83 -64.67 2.72
C ASP A 269 -33.64 -64.21 3.93
N VAL A 270 -34.66 -63.39 3.67
CA VAL A 270 -35.64 -62.90 4.66
C VAL A 270 -37.06 -63.37 4.35
N GLY A 271 -37.25 -64.20 3.32
CA GLY A 271 -38.56 -64.55 2.80
C GLY A 271 -39.41 -65.37 3.77
N GLY A 272 -40.63 -64.90 4.05
CA GLY A 272 -41.56 -65.58 4.95
C GLY A 272 -41.32 -65.37 6.44
N LEU A 273 -40.29 -64.62 6.84
CA LEU A 273 -40.12 -64.14 8.22
C LEU A 273 -41.14 -63.03 8.52
N ASP A 274 -41.49 -62.85 9.80
CA ASP A 274 -42.12 -61.61 10.25
C ASP A 274 -41.13 -60.44 10.08
N ARG A 275 -41.63 -59.22 9.86
CA ARG A 275 -40.79 -58.05 9.56
C ARG A 275 -39.75 -57.73 10.65
N ALA A 276 -40.04 -58.02 11.92
CA ALA A 276 -39.09 -57.77 13.01
C ALA A 276 -38.02 -58.87 13.10
N ALA A 277 -38.36 -60.13 12.79
CA ALA A 277 -37.37 -61.20 12.63
C ALA A 277 -36.48 -61.00 11.39
N ALA A 278 -37.06 -60.53 10.27
CA ALA A 278 -36.32 -60.14 9.08
C ALA A 278 -35.32 -59.02 9.38
N GLU A 279 -35.76 -57.94 10.05
CA GLU A 279 -34.85 -56.85 10.45
C GLU A 279 -33.74 -57.37 11.38
N ARG A 280 -34.07 -58.14 12.43
CA ARG A 280 -33.04 -58.71 13.32
C ARG A 280 -32.03 -59.57 12.58
N LYS A 281 -32.47 -60.37 11.60
CA LYS A 281 -31.60 -61.22 10.78
C LYS A 281 -30.65 -60.38 9.91
N LEU A 282 -31.19 -59.38 9.20
CA LEU A 282 -30.39 -58.46 8.38
C LEU A 282 -29.32 -57.77 9.22
N ARG A 283 -29.70 -57.24 10.39
CA ARG A 283 -28.75 -56.63 11.34
C ARG A 283 -27.66 -57.61 11.75
N SER A 284 -28.01 -58.84 12.15
CA SER A 284 -27.02 -59.83 12.60
C SER A 284 -26.10 -60.39 11.50
N GLU A 285 -26.53 -60.36 10.24
CA GLU A 285 -25.76 -60.92 9.11
C GLU A 285 -25.05 -59.86 8.24
N LEU A 286 -25.46 -58.58 8.33
CA LEU A 286 -24.94 -57.50 7.46
C LEU A 286 -24.38 -56.28 8.21
N ASP A 287 -24.87 -55.90 9.40
CA ASP A 287 -24.38 -54.67 10.09
C ASP A 287 -22.87 -54.75 10.38
N THR A 288 -22.31 -55.95 10.60
CA THR A 288 -20.86 -56.14 10.80
C THR A 288 -20.04 -55.85 9.55
N THR A 289 -20.40 -56.40 8.39
CA THR A 289 -19.68 -56.15 7.13
C THR A 289 -19.93 -54.74 6.59
N LEU A 290 -21.10 -54.16 6.87
CA LEU A 290 -21.41 -52.75 6.55
C LEU A 290 -20.76 -51.74 7.53
N SER A 291 -20.02 -52.22 8.53
CA SER A 291 -19.16 -51.40 9.40
C SER A 291 -17.68 -51.50 9.03
N GLU A 292 -17.33 -52.18 7.95
CA GLU A 292 -15.95 -52.20 7.43
C GLU A 292 -15.64 -50.87 6.70
N PRO A 293 -14.43 -50.29 6.83
CA PRO A 293 -14.09 -49.02 6.17
C PRO A 293 -14.25 -49.06 4.66
N VAL A 294 -14.96 -48.08 4.10
CA VAL A 294 -15.24 -48.01 2.67
C VAL A 294 -14.05 -47.38 1.95
N GLU A 295 -13.33 -48.21 1.19
CA GLU A 295 -12.26 -47.75 0.30
C GLU A 295 -12.80 -46.79 -0.77
N LEU A 296 -12.18 -45.61 -0.86
CA LEU A 296 -12.42 -44.60 -1.87
C LEU A 296 -11.22 -44.52 -2.81
N ARG A 297 -11.44 -44.55 -4.14
CA ARG A 297 -10.34 -44.54 -5.12
C ARG A 297 -10.50 -43.42 -6.16
N VAL A 298 -9.37 -42.77 -6.49
CA VAL A 298 -9.25 -41.70 -7.50
C VAL A 298 -8.02 -41.98 -8.38
N GLY A 299 -8.24 -42.81 -9.40
CA GLY A 299 -7.19 -43.31 -10.29
C GLY A 299 -6.19 -44.19 -9.54
N LYS A 300 -5.06 -43.60 -9.13
CA LYS A 300 -4.02 -44.27 -8.30
C LYS A 300 -4.01 -43.85 -6.84
N ALA A 301 -4.73 -42.79 -6.43
CA ALA A 301 -4.88 -42.49 -5.00
C ALA A 301 -6.00 -43.33 -4.41
N GLN A 302 -5.84 -43.63 -3.13
CA GLN A 302 -6.74 -44.40 -2.30
C GLN A 302 -6.84 -43.69 -0.95
N SER A 303 -8.01 -43.70 -0.34
CA SER A 303 -8.27 -43.29 1.04
C SER A 303 -9.48 -44.11 1.53
N SER A 304 -9.93 -43.92 2.77
CA SER A 304 -11.05 -44.69 3.33
C SER A 304 -11.86 -43.85 4.30
N ILE A 305 -13.18 -44.05 4.30
CA ILE A 305 -14.09 -43.46 5.31
C ILE A 305 -14.69 -44.56 6.18
N ASP A 306 -14.93 -44.26 7.45
CA ASP A 306 -15.74 -45.10 8.33
C ASP A 306 -17.22 -44.86 8.01
N PRO A 307 -18.02 -45.89 7.65
CA PRO A 307 -19.45 -45.72 7.37
C PRO A 307 -20.22 -45.07 8.52
N GLN A 308 -19.92 -45.43 9.77
CA GLN A 308 -20.63 -44.94 10.94
C GLN A 308 -20.30 -43.47 11.21
N ALA A 309 -19.02 -43.08 11.09
CA ALA A 309 -18.60 -41.68 11.18
C ALA A 309 -19.18 -40.84 10.03
N ALA A 310 -19.25 -41.41 8.83
CA ALA A 310 -19.87 -40.79 7.66
C ALA A 310 -21.41 -40.75 7.70
N GLY A 311 -22.04 -41.24 8.78
CA GLY A 311 -23.49 -41.31 8.89
C GLY A 311 -24.18 -42.21 7.85
N LEU A 312 -23.43 -43.12 7.22
CA LEU A 312 -23.91 -44.14 6.31
C LEU A 312 -24.46 -45.32 7.11
N SER A 313 -25.72 -45.68 6.83
CA SER A 313 -26.42 -46.76 7.53
C SER A 313 -27.47 -47.39 6.62
N MET A 314 -28.00 -48.56 6.99
CA MET A 314 -29.12 -49.17 6.27
C MET A 314 -30.44 -48.89 6.99
N ASP A 315 -31.41 -48.36 6.24
CA ASP A 315 -32.80 -48.37 6.65
C ASP A 315 -33.39 -49.74 6.32
N TRP A 316 -33.15 -50.70 7.21
CA TRP A 316 -33.73 -52.04 7.11
C TRP A 316 -35.26 -52.02 7.13
N LYS A 317 -35.89 -50.99 7.72
CA LYS A 317 -37.35 -50.85 7.71
C LYS A 317 -37.85 -50.44 6.32
N ALA A 318 -37.29 -49.39 5.73
CA ALA A 318 -37.62 -48.97 4.35
C ALA A 318 -37.29 -50.09 3.34
N THR A 319 -36.19 -50.81 3.53
CA THR A 319 -35.83 -52.00 2.72
C THR A 319 -36.91 -53.09 2.79
N LEU A 320 -37.46 -53.37 3.98
CA LEU A 320 -38.53 -54.35 4.18
C LEU A 320 -39.93 -53.81 3.80
N ASP A 321 -40.10 -52.50 3.70
CA ASP A 321 -41.28 -51.87 3.11
C ASP A 321 -41.27 -51.93 1.57
N GLU A 322 -40.12 -51.75 0.91
CA GLU A 322 -39.92 -51.95 -0.54
C GLU A 322 -40.01 -53.45 -0.94
N ALA A 323 -39.60 -54.36 -0.05
CA ALA A 323 -39.94 -55.78 -0.17
C ALA A 323 -41.48 -56.00 -0.19
N GLY A 324 -42.25 -55.16 0.50
CA GLY A 324 -43.71 -55.13 0.45
C GLY A 324 -44.38 -56.10 1.43
N SER A 325 -45.42 -56.79 0.95
CA SER A 325 -46.20 -57.78 1.72
C SER A 325 -46.59 -58.97 0.85
N GLN A 326 -46.88 -60.12 1.47
CA GLN A 326 -47.21 -61.37 0.79
C GLN A 326 -48.35 -61.20 -0.25
N PRO A 327 -48.15 -61.58 -1.52
CA PRO A 327 -49.12 -61.31 -2.58
C PRO A 327 -50.45 -62.04 -2.33
N LEU A 328 -51.58 -61.40 -2.67
CA LEU A 328 -52.92 -61.99 -2.56
C LEU A 328 -53.27 -62.94 -3.71
N ASN A 329 -52.45 -63.03 -4.76
CA ASN A 329 -52.70 -63.94 -5.88
C ASN A 329 -52.24 -65.37 -5.52
N PRO A 330 -53.13 -66.38 -5.49
CA PRO A 330 -52.77 -67.74 -5.06
C PRO A 330 -51.72 -68.40 -5.95
N VAL A 331 -51.64 -68.07 -7.25
CA VAL A 331 -50.60 -68.60 -8.15
C VAL A 331 -49.23 -68.05 -7.74
N THR A 332 -49.13 -66.73 -7.52
CA THR A 332 -47.89 -66.06 -7.12
C THR A 332 -47.37 -66.56 -5.76
N ARG A 333 -48.28 -66.92 -4.85
CA ARG A 333 -47.93 -67.52 -3.54
C ARG A 333 -47.36 -68.93 -3.65
N VAL A 334 -47.77 -69.71 -4.65
CA VAL A 334 -47.20 -71.05 -4.92
C VAL A 334 -45.88 -70.93 -5.67
N THR A 335 -45.74 -70.01 -6.64
CA THR A 335 -44.47 -69.82 -7.34
C THR A 335 -43.37 -69.22 -6.47
N SER A 336 -43.71 -68.42 -5.44
CA SER A 336 -42.74 -67.81 -4.52
C SER A 336 -41.99 -68.80 -3.61
N PHE A 337 -42.35 -70.09 -3.62
CA PHE A 337 -41.51 -71.16 -3.05
C PHE A 337 -40.36 -71.60 -3.98
N PHE A 338 -40.37 -71.17 -5.25
CA PHE A 338 -39.43 -71.60 -6.30
C PHE A 338 -38.80 -70.44 -7.09
N THR A 339 -39.14 -69.19 -6.74
CA THR A 339 -38.59 -67.97 -7.36
C THR A 339 -37.98 -67.06 -6.31
N THR A 340 -36.74 -66.63 -6.49
CA THR A 340 -36.13 -65.57 -5.68
C THR A 340 -36.45 -64.19 -6.23
N ARG A 341 -36.54 -63.19 -5.34
CA ARG A 341 -36.58 -61.76 -5.65
C ARG A 341 -35.53 -61.07 -4.79
N GLU A 342 -34.51 -60.50 -5.42
CA GLU A 342 -33.58 -59.63 -4.70
C GLU A 342 -34.20 -58.23 -4.53
N VAL A 343 -33.99 -57.64 -3.35
CA VAL A 343 -34.37 -56.26 -2.99
C VAL A 343 -33.11 -55.52 -2.57
N THR A 344 -32.82 -54.41 -3.24
CA THR A 344 -31.67 -53.56 -2.94
C THR A 344 -31.83 -52.92 -1.55
N PRO A 345 -30.82 -52.97 -0.67
CA PRO A 345 -30.86 -52.23 0.60
C PRO A 345 -31.08 -50.72 0.38
N VAL A 346 -31.95 -50.13 1.19
CA VAL A 346 -32.17 -48.68 1.23
C VAL A 346 -31.21 -48.08 2.25
N SER A 347 -30.32 -47.19 1.82
CA SER A 347 -29.39 -46.51 2.73
C SER A 347 -30.03 -45.28 3.38
N ASN A 348 -29.92 -45.16 4.70
CA ASN A 348 -30.13 -43.93 5.44
C ASN A 348 -28.79 -43.20 5.59
N VAL A 349 -28.77 -41.90 5.32
CA VAL A 349 -27.54 -41.11 5.19
C VAL A 349 -27.70 -39.75 5.83
N ASP A 350 -26.90 -39.46 6.85
CA ASP A 350 -26.63 -38.06 7.22
C ASP A 350 -25.67 -37.45 6.18
N ARG A 351 -26.17 -36.43 5.48
CA ARG A 351 -25.42 -35.72 4.43
C ARG A 351 -24.40 -34.73 4.98
N GLU A 352 -24.51 -34.31 6.23
CA GLU A 352 -23.53 -33.40 6.85
C GLU A 352 -22.31 -34.19 7.31
N SER A 353 -22.51 -35.25 8.09
CA SER A 353 -21.43 -36.19 8.47
C SER A 353 -20.71 -36.78 7.25
N LEU A 354 -21.44 -37.26 6.24
CA LEU A 354 -20.84 -37.76 4.99
C LEU A 354 -20.01 -36.69 4.26
N ARG A 355 -20.45 -35.42 4.29
CA ARG A 355 -19.70 -34.32 3.65
C ARG A 355 -18.38 -34.04 4.39
N ASN A 356 -18.38 -34.13 5.71
CA ASN A 356 -17.20 -33.88 6.53
C ASN A 356 -16.14 -34.96 6.29
N GLU A 357 -16.50 -36.24 6.42
CA GLU A 357 -15.63 -37.38 6.12
C GLU A 357 -15.08 -37.33 4.67
N LEU A 358 -15.94 -37.03 3.68
CA LEU A 358 -15.48 -36.87 2.29
C LEU A 358 -14.68 -35.60 2.04
N THR A 359 -14.68 -34.63 2.95
CA THR A 359 -13.81 -33.44 2.88
C THR A 359 -12.46 -33.72 3.52
N GLU A 360 -12.39 -34.57 4.54
CA GLU A 360 -11.13 -35.05 5.11
C GLU A 360 -10.43 -36.03 4.16
N ALA A 361 -11.12 -37.09 3.70
CA ALA A 361 -10.59 -38.04 2.71
C ALA A 361 -10.27 -37.38 1.34
N ARG A 362 -10.86 -36.21 1.03
CA ARG A 362 -10.46 -35.42 -0.15
C ARG A 362 -9.01 -34.94 -0.07
N SER A 363 -8.40 -34.82 1.11
CA SER A 363 -6.99 -34.38 1.23
C SER A 363 -5.99 -35.34 0.53
N ASP A 364 -6.19 -36.66 0.64
CA ASP A 364 -5.38 -37.69 -0.04
C ASP A 364 -5.73 -37.84 -1.54
N LEU A 365 -7.02 -37.67 -1.86
CA LEU A 365 -7.58 -38.00 -3.16
C LEU A 365 -7.47 -36.85 -4.17
N HIS A 366 -7.58 -35.61 -3.69
CA HIS A 366 -7.32 -34.38 -4.45
C HIS A 366 -5.82 -34.21 -4.75
N ARG A 367 -5.48 -33.33 -5.68
CA ARG A 367 -4.11 -32.81 -5.84
C ARG A 367 -4.15 -31.52 -6.65
N GLU A 368 -3.61 -30.43 -6.12
CA GLU A 368 -3.44 -29.21 -6.91
C GLU A 368 -2.46 -29.42 -8.08
N PRO A 369 -2.67 -28.78 -9.24
CA PRO A 369 -1.71 -28.79 -10.33
C PRO A 369 -0.45 -28.02 -9.95
N VAL A 370 0.72 -28.58 -10.26
CA VAL A 370 2.02 -27.92 -10.09
C VAL A 370 2.68 -27.76 -11.46
N GLU A 371 2.92 -26.52 -11.86
CA GLU A 371 3.69 -26.23 -13.08
C GLU A 371 5.15 -26.63 -12.89
N GLY A 372 5.73 -27.25 -13.91
CA GLY A 372 7.15 -27.50 -13.98
C GLY A 372 7.93 -26.19 -14.14
N THR A 373 9.15 -26.17 -13.61
CA THR A 373 10.05 -25.02 -13.66
C THR A 373 11.50 -25.47 -13.47
N ILE A 374 12.45 -24.55 -13.35
CA ILE A 374 13.84 -24.84 -13.02
C ILE A 374 14.19 -24.05 -11.76
N ARG A 375 14.70 -24.77 -10.75
CA ARG A 375 15.29 -24.20 -9.53
C ARG A 375 16.81 -24.09 -9.71
N PHE A 376 17.45 -23.23 -8.94
CA PHE A 376 18.90 -23.21 -8.79
C PHE A 376 19.30 -23.54 -7.36
N GLU A 377 20.34 -24.36 -7.22
CA GLU A 377 21.00 -24.69 -5.96
C GLU A 377 22.42 -24.12 -6.03
N GLY A 378 22.60 -22.91 -5.50
CA GLY A 378 23.75 -22.08 -5.82
C GLY A 378 23.73 -21.68 -7.30
N SER A 379 24.62 -22.26 -8.09
CA SER A 379 24.65 -22.13 -9.56
C SER A 379 24.21 -23.40 -10.30
N GLU A 380 23.83 -24.48 -9.63
CA GLU A 380 23.42 -25.73 -10.29
C GLU A 380 21.92 -25.70 -10.62
N PRO A 381 21.51 -25.83 -11.90
CA PRO A 381 20.09 -25.84 -12.28
C PRO A 381 19.46 -27.22 -12.08
N THR A 382 18.44 -27.31 -11.23
CA THR A 382 17.68 -28.53 -10.95
C THR A 382 16.26 -28.46 -11.54
N PRO A 383 15.81 -29.46 -12.33
CA PRO A 383 14.49 -29.43 -12.94
C PRO A 383 13.40 -29.80 -11.93
N VAL A 384 12.33 -28.99 -11.89
CA VAL A 384 11.07 -29.33 -11.21
C VAL A 384 10.08 -29.75 -12.30
N PHE A 385 9.66 -31.02 -12.29
CA PHE A 385 8.77 -31.54 -13.33
C PHE A 385 7.29 -31.24 -13.04
N PRO A 386 6.47 -31.01 -14.09
CA PRO A 386 5.05 -30.70 -13.93
C PRO A 386 4.27 -31.88 -13.36
N VAL A 387 3.29 -31.56 -12.51
CA VAL A 387 2.42 -32.53 -11.85
C VAL A 387 0.96 -32.15 -12.11
N THR A 388 0.28 -32.94 -12.94
CA THR A 388 -1.13 -32.70 -13.32
C THR A 388 -2.05 -32.74 -12.10
N GLY A 389 -2.96 -31.77 -12.00
CA GLY A 389 -3.91 -31.69 -10.89
C GLY A 389 -5.06 -32.69 -11.04
N ARG A 390 -5.72 -32.99 -9.92
CA ARG A 390 -6.91 -33.85 -9.84
C ARG A 390 -7.88 -33.21 -8.87
N ASN A 391 -8.99 -32.67 -9.38
CA ASN A 391 -10.05 -32.13 -8.55
C ASN A 391 -11.13 -33.17 -8.28
N VAL A 392 -11.31 -33.53 -7.01
CA VAL A 392 -12.44 -34.36 -6.55
C VAL A 392 -13.56 -33.43 -6.09
N ASN A 393 -14.74 -33.53 -6.69
CA ASN A 393 -15.90 -32.75 -6.30
C ASN A 393 -16.69 -33.51 -5.21
N VAL A 394 -16.78 -32.94 -4.00
CA VAL A 394 -17.39 -33.60 -2.83
C VAL A 394 -18.86 -33.93 -3.08
N ASP A 395 -19.63 -33.01 -3.69
CA ASP A 395 -21.05 -33.22 -3.99
C ASP A 395 -21.30 -34.35 -5.01
N GLN A 396 -20.42 -34.50 -6.01
CA GLN A 396 -20.46 -35.64 -6.94
C GLN A 396 -19.99 -36.94 -6.28
N ALA A 397 -18.96 -36.88 -5.43
CA ALA A 397 -18.47 -38.01 -4.66
C ALA A 397 -19.55 -38.57 -3.71
N MET A 398 -20.22 -37.69 -2.94
CA MET A 398 -21.35 -38.04 -2.06
C MET A 398 -22.39 -38.88 -2.80
N ASN A 399 -22.84 -38.45 -3.99
CA ASN A 399 -23.86 -39.17 -4.75
C ASN A 399 -23.41 -40.57 -5.22
N VAL A 400 -22.11 -40.77 -5.45
CA VAL A 400 -21.54 -42.08 -5.82
C VAL A 400 -21.34 -42.97 -4.58
N VAL A 401 -20.85 -42.40 -3.46
CA VAL A 401 -20.72 -43.14 -2.19
C VAL A 401 -22.07 -43.61 -1.68
N VAL A 402 -23.09 -42.75 -1.62
CA VAL A 402 -24.45 -43.14 -1.17
C VAL A 402 -25.04 -44.30 -1.99
N ARG A 403 -24.67 -44.41 -3.27
CA ARG A 403 -25.11 -45.51 -4.14
C ARG A 403 -24.29 -46.78 -3.96
N ASP A 404 -22.97 -46.65 -3.82
CA ASP A 404 -22.03 -47.77 -4.00
C ASP A 404 -21.39 -48.29 -2.71
N TRP A 405 -21.45 -47.56 -1.57
CA TRP A 405 -20.72 -47.89 -0.33
C TRP A 405 -20.94 -49.31 0.20
N ALA A 406 -22.14 -49.86 0.01
CA ALA A 406 -22.51 -51.21 0.41
C ALA A 406 -22.12 -52.32 -0.60
N SER A 407 -21.40 -51.95 -1.67
CA SER A 407 -20.92 -52.88 -2.70
C SER A 407 -19.66 -53.61 -2.26
N LYS A 408 -19.45 -54.82 -2.78
CA LYS A 408 -18.24 -55.61 -2.51
C LYS A 408 -17.06 -55.12 -3.35
N GLY A 409 -16.51 -53.96 -3.00
CA GLY A 409 -15.32 -53.39 -3.63
C GLY A 409 -15.14 -51.89 -3.38
N PRO A 410 -14.00 -51.32 -3.79
CA PRO A 410 -13.70 -49.90 -3.62
C PRO A 410 -14.60 -49.00 -4.46
N VAL A 411 -15.08 -47.90 -3.87
CA VAL A 411 -15.92 -46.90 -4.53
C VAL A 411 -15.04 -46.02 -5.43
N GLN A 412 -15.25 -46.11 -6.74
CA GLN A 412 -14.50 -45.32 -7.72
C GLN A 412 -15.13 -43.92 -7.89
N LEU A 413 -14.54 -42.92 -7.25
CA LEU A 413 -15.06 -41.55 -7.28
C LEU A 413 -14.78 -40.85 -8.63
N PRO A 414 -15.68 -39.95 -9.07
CA PRO A 414 -15.44 -39.09 -10.22
C PRO A 414 -14.44 -37.98 -9.85
N PHE A 415 -13.55 -37.65 -10.79
CA PHE A 415 -12.61 -36.55 -10.66
C PHE A 415 -12.42 -35.84 -12.00
N THR A 416 -12.04 -34.56 -11.95
CA THR A 416 -11.63 -33.79 -13.13
C THR A 416 -10.12 -33.59 -13.11
N THR A 417 -9.45 -33.95 -14.21
CA THR A 417 -8.02 -33.66 -14.40
C THR A 417 -7.84 -32.16 -14.66
N GLN A 418 -6.88 -31.53 -13.97
CA GLN A 418 -6.47 -30.15 -14.24
C GLN A 418 -5.12 -30.17 -14.94
N GLU A 419 -5.14 -29.87 -16.24
CA GLU A 419 -3.92 -29.82 -17.05
C GLU A 419 -3.01 -28.66 -16.66
N VAL A 420 -1.71 -28.87 -16.88
CA VAL A 420 -0.63 -27.92 -16.60
C VAL A 420 -0.02 -27.48 -17.93
N LYS A 421 0.34 -26.21 -18.05
CA LYS A 421 0.87 -25.60 -19.27
C LYS A 421 2.22 -26.18 -19.67
N THR A 422 3.01 -26.63 -18.71
CA THR A 422 4.36 -27.18 -18.92
C THR A 422 4.37 -28.69 -19.08
N THR A 423 5.34 -29.20 -19.86
CA THR A 423 5.59 -30.64 -20.04
C THR A 423 6.99 -31.00 -19.53
N GLU A 424 7.20 -32.25 -19.13
CA GLU A 424 8.52 -32.76 -18.71
C GLU A 424 9.58 -32.51 -19.80
N ALA A 425 9.24 -32.78 -21.06
CA ALA A 425 10.10 -32.53 -22.21
C ALA A 425 10.40 -31.02 -22.40
N GLY A 426 9.46 -30.13 -22.07
CA GLY A 426 9.66 -28.69 -22.08
C GLY A 426 10.61 -28.21 -20.99
N VAL A 427 10.47 -28.71 -19.76
CA VAL A 427 11.41 -28.43 -18.66
C VAL A 427 12.80 -28.95 -19.00
N ARG A 428 12.93 -30.17 -19.53
CA ARG A 428 14.23 -30.72 -19.99
C ARG A 428 14.87 -29.87 -21.09
N ARG A 429 14.11 -29.40 -22.09
CA ARG A 429 14.63 -28.50 -23.13
C ARG A 429 15.14 -27.18 -22.55
N ALA A 430 14.42 -26.57 -21.61
CA ALA A 430 14.85 -25.33 -20.96
C ALA A 430 16.08 -25.55 -20.04
N LEU A 431 16.19 -26.72 -19.41
CA LEU A 431 17.36 -27.08 -18.60
C LEU A 431 18.63 -27.15 -19.45
N GLU A 432 18.61 -27.94 -20.53
CA GLU A 432 19.78 -28.17 -21.36
C GLU A 432 20.13 -26.97 -22.27
N ASN A 433 19.13 -26.24 -22.79
CA ASN A 433 19.34 -25.20 -23.81
C ASN A 433 19.31 -23.76 -23.27
N VAL A 434 19.00 -23.55 -21.98
CA VAL A 434 18.98 -22.22 -21.36
C VAL A 434 19.67 -22.23 -20.00
N ALA A 435 19.17 -23.02 -19.04
CA ALA A 435 19.63 -22.90 -17.65
C ALA A 435 21.10 -23.32 -17.48
N LYS A 436 21.53 -24.42 -18.11
CA LYS A 436 22.93 -24.86 -18.08
C LYS A 436 23.88 -23.91 -18.84
N PRO A 437 23.60 -23.47 -20.09
CA PRO A 437 24.39 -22.44 -20.76
C PRO A 437 24.54 -21.15 -19.94
N ALA A 438 23.44 -20.61 -19.42
CA ALA A 438 23.42 -19.31 -18.71
C ALA A 438 24.35 -19.26 -17.48
N VAL A 439 24.60 -20.40 -16.83
CA VAL A 439 25.47 -20.51 -15.65
C VAL A 439 26.79 -21.24 -15.93
N SER A 440 27.09 -21.53 -17.20
CA SER A 440 28.33 -22.22 -17.60
C SER A 440 29.59 -21.37 -17.49
N GLY A 441 29.45 -20.05 -17.36
CA GLY A 441 30.54 -19.11 -17.13
C GLY A 441 30.03 -17.74 -16.61
N PRO A 442 30.95 -16.84 -16.26
CA PRO A 442 30.61 -15.49 -15.81
C PRO A 442 30.23 -14.56 -16.98
N VAL A 443 29.41 -13.54 -16.70
CA VAL A 443 29.14 -12.43 -17.62
C VAL A 443 29.86 -11.18 -17.12
N THR A 444 30.74 -10.62 -17.95
CA THR A 444 31.42 -9.36 -17.69
C THR A 444 30.64 -8.18 -18.28
N VAL A 445 30.37 -7.16 -17.46
CA VAL A 445 29.90 -5.86 -17.90
C VAL A 445 31.09 -4.91 -17.94
N ASN A 446 31.55 -4.56 -19.13
CA ASN A 446 32.60 -3.56 -19.34
C ASN A 446 31.98 -2.15 -19.35
N GLY A 447 32.54 -1.22 -18.60
CA GLY A 447 32.12 0.19 -18.57
C GLY A 447 33.32 1.11 -18.41
N ASP A 448 33.65 1.87 -19.44
CA ASP A 448 34.80 2.79 -19.48
C ASP A 448 36.14 2.16 -19.02
N GLY A 449 36.33 0.86 -19.28
CA GLY A 449 37.51 0.08 -18.88
C GLY A 449 37.49 -0.46 -17.45
N VAL A 450 36.46 -0.15 -16.67
CA VAL A 450 36.14 -0.83 -15.41
C VAL A 450 35.25 -2.04 -15.73
N GLN A 451 35.52 -3.19 -15.12
CA GLN A 451 34.73 -4.40 -15.33
C GLN A 451 33.94 -4.74 -14.07
N ALA A 452 32.67 -5.09 -14.24
CA ALA A 452 31.89 -5.81 -13.23
C ALA A 452 31.64 -7.24 -13.70
N THR A 453 31.74 -8.20 -12.78
CA THR A 453 31.45 -9.61 -13.06
C THR A 453 30.12 -9.99 -12.43
N LEU A 454 29.28 -10.68 -13.20
CA LEU A 454 28.20 -11.52 -12.70
C LEU A 454 28.71 -12.96 -12.72
N ALA A 455 28.85 -13.57 -11.55
CA ALA A 455 29.22 -14.98 -11.44
C ALA A 455 28.03 -15.90 -11.79
N PRO A 456 28.26 -17.20 -12.08
CA PRO A 456 27.19 -18.17 -12.30
C PRO A 456 26.07 -18.17 -11.25
N ALA A 457 26.40 -17.96 -9.97
CA ALA A 457 25.41 -17.86 -8.89
C ALA A 457 24.59 -16.55 -8.94
N ASP A 458 25.20 -15.43 -9.35
CA ASP A 458 24.49 -14.17 -9.55
C ASP A 458 23.50 -14.29 -10.71
N ILE A 459 23.94 -14.90 -11.82
CA ILE A 459 23.11 -15.15 -13.00
C ILE A 459 21.95 -16.10 -12.64
N ALA A 460 22.22 -17.20 -11.92
CA ALA A 460 21.21 -18.10 -11.38
C ALA A 460 20.18 -17.36 -10.50
N SER A 461 20.63 -16.47 -9.61
CA SER A 461 19.75 -15.69 -8.74
C SER A 461 18.89 -14.66 -9.50
N ALA A 462 19.36 -14.20 -10.66
CA ALA A 462 18.67 -13.25 -11.52
C ALA A 462 17.78 -13.90 -12.58
N LEU A 463 18.00 -15.18 -12.94
CA LEU A 463 17.22 -15.84 -13.99
C LEU A 463 15.80 -16.19 -13.50
N ARG A 464 14.81 -16.01 -14.37
CA ARG A 464 13.40 -16.36 -14.10
C ARG A 464 12.90 -17.31 -15.18
N PHE A 465 12.10 -18.30 -14.78
CA PHE A 465 11.42 -19.23 -15.67
C PHE A 465 9.92 -19.20 -15.39
N GLU A 466 9.13 -19.10 -16.45
CA GLU A 466 7.67 -19.09 -16.39
C GLU A 466 7.09 -20.02 -17.46
N PRO A 467 5.94 -20.67 -17.22
CA PRO A 467 5.21 -21.42 -18.24
C PRO A 467 4.94 -20.62 -19.51
N ASN A 468 5.03 -21.30 -20.66
CA ASN A 468 4.51 -20.82 -21.94
C ASN A 468 3.42 -21.76 -22.47
N ASP A 469 2.57 -21.26 -23.37
CA ASP A 469 1.42 -21.99 -23.91
C ASP A 469 1.79 -23.04 -24.98
N SER A 470 3.07 -23.48 -25.01
CA SER A 470 3.62 -24.45 -25.96
C SER A 470 4.29 -25.64 -25.25
N GLY A 471 3.86 -25.94 -24.01
CA GLY A 471 4.37 -27.09 -23.27
C GLY A 471 5.74 -26.87 -22.62
N GLY A 472 6.28 -25.65 -22.59
CA GLY A 472 7.65 -25.36 -22.14
C GLY A 472 7.76 -24.11 -21.27
N LEU A 473 8.99 -23.68 -21.03
CA LEU A 473 9.31 -22.48 -20.26
C LEU A 473 9.74 -21.34 -21.18
N LYS A 474 9.20 -20.15 -20.95
CA LYS A 474 9.85 -18.87 -21.31
C LYS A 474 10.78 -18.47 -20.16
N TRP A 475 11.75 -17.61 -20.45
CA TRP A 475 12.70 -17.13 -19.46
C TRP A 475 13.01 -15.64 -19.66
N ASN A 476 13.51 -15.00 -18.62
CA ASN A 476 14.11 -13.67 -18.68
C ASN A 476 15.18 -13.49 -17.61
N LEU A 477 16.07 -12.52 -17.82
CA LEU A 477 16.95 -12.02 -16.77
C LEU A 477 16.23 -10.94 -15.95
N ASP A 478 16.30 -11.03 -14.63
CA ASP A 478 15.81 -9.99 -13.73
C ASP A 478 16.83 -8.84 -13.65
N VAL A 479 16.56 -7.79 -14.42
CA VAL A 479 17.40 -6.58 -14.50
C VAL A 479 17.66 -5.92 -13.12
N PRO A 480 16.70 -5.85 -12.17
CA PRO A 480 16.98 -5.45 -10.79
C PRO A 480 18.07 -6.29 -10.10
N SER A 481 17.93 -7.62 -10.06
CA SER A 481 18.88 -8.52 -9.40
C SER A 481 20.28 -8.40 -10.00
N ALA A 482 20.40 -8.49 -11.33
CA ALA A 482 21.69 -8.36 -12.02
C ALA A 482 22.34 -6.97 -11.83
N LYS A 483 21.53 -5.91 -11.73
CA LYS A 483 22.00 -4.55 -11.42
C LYS A 483 22.54 -4.42 -10.00
N GLU A 484 22.00 -5.12 -9.01
CA GLU A 484 22.49 -5.01 -7.63
C GLU A 484 23.90 -5.58 -7.46
N VAL A 485 24.25 -6.61 -8.22
CA VAL A 485 25.62 -7.16 -8.28
C VAL A 485 26.57 -6.28 -9.13
N ALA A 486 26.13 -5.80 -10.30
CA ALA A 486 27.00 -5.05 -11.22
C ALA A 486 27.21 -3.56 -10.84
N ARG A 487 26.21 -2.90 -10.23
CA ARG A 487 26.27 -1.46 -9.92
C ARG A 487 27.36 -1.07 -8.90
N PRO A 488 27.60 -1.80 -7.79
CA PRO A 488 28.66 -1.46 -6.85
C PRO A 488 30.06 -1.52 -7.48
N GLN A 489 30.29 -2.53 -8.33
CA GLN A 489 31.53 -2.73 -9.07
C GLN A 489 31.79 -1.58 -10.08
N LEU A 490 30.78 -1.18 -10.85
CA LEU A 490 30.87 -0.06 -11.81
C LEU A 490 30.69 1.34 -11.18
N LYS A 491 30.68 1.48 -9.84
CA LYS A 491 30.38 2.74 -9.15
C LYS A 491 31.30 3.90 -9.56
N SER A 492 32.57 3.62 -9.87
CA SER A 492 33.56 4.60 -10.34
C SER A 492 33.26 5.20 -11.72
N THR A 493 32.38 4.58 -12.50
CA THR A 493 31.96 5.04 -13.85
C THR A 493 30.69 5.88 -13.84
N LEU A 494 30.08 6.07 -12.65
CA LEU A 494 28.85 6.81 -12.46
C LEU A 494 29.16 8.22 -11.97
N GLU A 495 28.53 9.24 -12.57
CA GLU A 495 28.66 10.63 -12.13
C GLU A 495 27.34 11.17 -11.59
N GLU A 496 27.38 11.82 -10.42
CA GLU A 496 26.23 12.54 -9.88
C GLU A 496 26.09 13.92 -10.55
N SER A 497 24.87 14.24 -11.00
CA SER A 497 24.55 15.54 -11.58
C SER A 497 24.65 16.64 -10.54
N LYS A 498 25.36 17.72 -10.84
CA LYS A 498 25.55 18.86 -9.93
C LYS A 498 24.80 20.07 -10.48
N SER A 499 23.77 20.51 -9.78
CA SER A 499 23.00 21.71 -10.13
C SER A 499 23.89 22.94 -10.24
N ALA A 500 23.53 23.83 -11.17
CA ALA A 500 24.08 25.17 -11.25
C ALA A 500 23.74 25.93 -9.97
N SER A 501 24.61 26.85 -9.57
CA SER A 501 24.43 27.68 -8.37
C SER A 501 24.85 29.12 -8.66
N PHE A 502 24.70 30.01 -7.67
CA PHE A 502 25.13 31.39 -7.78
C PHE A 502 26.29 31.66 -6.82
N LYS A 503 27.45 32.00 -7.37
CA LYS A 503 28.60 32.51 -6.62
C LYS A 503 28.61 34.03 -6.64
N PHE A 504 29.14 34.63 -5.59
CA PHE A 504 29.34 36.08 -5.54
C PHE A 504 30.78 36.43 -5.89
N GLU A 505 30.93 37.17 -6.98
CA GLU A 505 32.19 37.73 -7.47
C GLU A 505 31.94 39.20 -7.75
N ASP A 506 32.89 40.09 -7.40
CA ASP A 506 32.76 41.54 -7.60
C ASP A 506 31.49 42.15 -6.96
N GLY A 507 31.01 41.51 -5.88
CA GLY A 507 29.76 41.87 -5.20
C GLY A 507 28.47 41.51 -5.96
N LYS A 508 28.53 40.73 -7.05
CA LYS A 508 27.39 40.36 -7.90
C LYS A 508 27.23 38.84 -8.03
N PRO A 509 26.00 38.33 -8.19
CA PRO A 509 25.77 36.92 -8.45
C PRO A 509 26.20 36.56 -9.89
N LYS A 510 27.04 35.53 -10.02
CA LYS A 510 27.39 34.89 -11.30
C LYS A 510 27.01 33.41 -11.24
N VAL A 511 26.50 32.87 -12.35
CA VAL A 511 26.09 31.46 -12.45
C VAL A 511 27.34 30.56 -12.47
N GLN A 512 27.52 29.74 -11.45
CA GLN A 512 28.41 28.59 -11.50
C GLN A 512 27.73 27.49 -12.34
N PRO A 513 28.34 26.99 -13.43
CA PRO A 513 27.70 26.03 -14.32
C PRO A 513 27.35 24.69 -13.63
N SER A 514 26.23 24.10 -14.05
CA SER A 514 25.85 22.73 -13.70
C SER A 514 26.77 21.71 -14.38
N LYS A 515 27.03 20.58 -13.72
CA LYS A 515 27.53 19.37 -14.38
C LYS A 515 26.38 18.39 -14.61
N LYS A 516 26.29 17.84 -15.82
CA LYS A 516 25.48 16.63 -16.06
C LYS A 516 26.00 15.50 -15.17
N GLY A 517 25.10 14.61 -14.76
CA GLY A 517 25.47 13.31 -14.22
C GLY A 517 25.46 12.25 -15.32
N ARG A 518 25.87 11.04 -14.99
CA ARG A 518 25.97 9.90 -15.90
C ARG A 518 25.56 8.63 -15.17
N LYS A 519 24.59 7.90 -15.73
CA LYS A 519 24.11 6.61 -15.20
C LYS A 519 24.16 5.52 -16.27
N ILE A 520 24.20 4.26 -15.85
CA ILE A 520 24.02 3.11 -16.73
C ILE A 520 22.51 2.85 -16.94
N ASP A 521 22.11 2.66 -18.19
CA ASP A 521 20.83 2.09 -18.60
C ASP A 521 20.94 0.56 -18.57
N TRP A 522 20.62 -0.01 -17.41
CA TRP A 522 20.73 -1.44 -17.16
C TRP A 522 19.87 -2.28 -18.10
N LYS A 523 18.72 -1.75 -18.57
CA LYS A 523 17.86 -2.48 -19.53
C LYS A 523 18.55 -2.58 -20.90
N LYS A 524 19.16 -1.49 -21.40
CA LYS A 524 19.94 -1.54 -22.65
C LYS A 524 21.24 -2.34 -22.51
N THR A 525 21.91 -2.24 -21.36
CA THR A 525 23.16 -2.96 -21.07
C THR A 525 22.97 -4.47 -21.05
N PHE A 526 21.86 -4.96 -20.48
CA PHE A 526 21.58 -6.39 -20.39
C PHE A 526 20.77 -6.96 -21.56
N ALA A 527 20.15 -6.14 -22.43
CA ALA A 527 19.40 -6.64 -23.60
C ALA A 527 20.17 -7.60 -24.55
N PRO A 528 21.51 -7.55 -24.71
CA PRO A 528 22.24 -8.57 -25.46
C PRO A 528 22.25 -9.96 -24.78
N LEU A 529 22.03 -10.02 -23.47
CA LEU A 529 22.05 -11.25 -22.67
C LEU A 529 20.86 -12.17 -22.99
N ASP A 530 19.76 -11.62 -23.51
CA ASP A 530 18.57 -12.36 -24.00
C ASP A 530 18.91 -13.42 -25.09
N LYS A 531 20.11 -13.37 -25.69
CA LYS A 531 20.64 -14.38 -26.62
C LYS A 531 21.90 -15.05 -26.07
N LYS A 532 22.85 -14.22 -25.62
CA LYS A 532 24.17 -14.62 -25.09
C LYS A 532 24.06 -15.67 -23.97
N LEU A 533 23.12 -15.54 -23.04
CA LEU A 533 22.91 -16.52 -21.96
C LEU A 533 22.39 -17.90 -22.43
N THR A 534 22.08 -18.11 -23.71
CA THR A 534 21.78 -19.44 -24.27
C THR A 534 22.99 -20.07 -24.98
N GLU A 535 24.08 -19.32 -25.11
CA GLU A 535 25.37 -19.80 -25.57
C GLU A 535 26.21 -20.21 -24.34
N SER A 536 27.10 -21.20 -24.47
CA SER A 536 27.89 -21.71 -23.33
C SER A 536 29.28 -21.08 -23.28
N GLY A 537 29.67 -20.53 -22.13
CA GLY A 537 31.00 -19.95 -21.89
C GLY A 537 30.96 -18.70 -20.99
N SER A 538 32.05 -17.95 -21.02
CA SER A 538 32.13 -16.61 -20.41
C SER A 538 31.73 -15.55 -21.42
N ASP A 539 30.90 -14.60 -21.01
CA ASP A 539 30.34 -13.59 -21.93
C ASP A 539 30.75 -12.15 -21.56
N THR A 540 30.56 -11.20 -22.47
CA THR A 540 30.83 -9.78 -22.25
C THR A 540 29.81 -8.88 -22.95
N VAL A 541 29.38 -7.83 -22.23
CA VAL A 541 28.49 -6.76 -22.70
C VAL A 541 29.03 -5.39 -22.29
N GLU A 542 28.75 -4.37 -23.12
CA GLU A 542 29.17 -2.99 -22.89
C GLU A 542 28.09 -2.21 -22.12
N ALA A 543 28.52 -1.43 -21.12
CA ALA A 543 27.65 -0.59 -20.29
C ALA A 543 27.10 0.58 -21.11
N VAL A 544 25.79 0.57 -21.33
CA VAL A 544 25.10 1.63 -22.08
C VAL A 544 24.80 2.79 -21.15
N TYR A 545 25.52 3.91 -21.30
CA TYR A 545 25.34 5.08 -20.46
C TYR A 545 24.20 6.01 -20.94
N THR A 546 23.72 6.87 -20.04
CA THR A 546 22.76 7.93 -20.34
C THR A 546 22.98 9.12 -19.41
N ASP A 547 22.91 10.33 -19.95
CA ASP A 547 23.01 11.58 -19.19
C ASP A 547 21.91 11.68 -18.12
N VAL A 548 22.27 12.22 -16.96
CA VAL A 548 21.33 12.73 -15.96
C VAL A 548 21.38 14.26 -16.02
N PRO A 549 20.33 14.95 -16.50
CA PRO A 549 20.30 16.41 -16.44
C PRO A 549 20.26 16.86 -14.99
N ALA A 550 21.05 17.88 -14.64
CA ALA A 550 20.97 18.49 -13.33
C ALA A 550 19.62 19.21 -13.14
N GLU A 551 19.08 19.17 -11.93
CA GLU A 551 17.77 19.76 -11.57
C GLU A 551 17.68 21.24 -12.01
N LEU A 552 18.68 22.03 -11.62
CA LEU A 552 18.94 23.35 -12.18
C LEU A 552 20.13 23.28 -13.15
N THR A 553 19.84 23.19 -14.45
CA THR A 553 20.82 23.34 -15.54
C THR A 553 21.37 24.77 -15.62
N THR A 554 22.61 24.95 -16.09
CA THR A 554 23.24 26.26 -16.38
C THR A 554 22.33 27.21 -17.18
N GLU A 555 21.58 26.68 -18.15
CA GLU A 555 20.73 27.42 -19.08
C GLU A 555 19.53 28.03 -18.34
N LYS A 556 18.82 27.20 -17.55
CA LYS A 556 17.77 27.65 -16.62
C LYS A 556 18.31 28.65 -15.59
N ALA A 557 19.50 28.41 -15.02
CA ALA A 557 20.09 29.35 -14.05
C ALA A 557 20.38 30.73 -14.68
N LYS A 558 20.85 30.78 -15.93
CA LYS A 558 20.99 32.02 -16.69
C LYS A 558 19.64 32.66 -17.01
N SER A 559 18.62 31.88 -17.40
CA SER A 559 17.30 32.40 -17.75
C SER A 559 16.51 32.97 -16.57
N LEU A 560 16.88 32.65 -15.31
CA LEU A 560 16.33 33.32 -14.12
C LEU A 560 16.67 34.81 -14.05
N GLY A 561 17.68 35.32 -14.77
CA GLY A 561 17.96 36.75 -14.84
C GLY A 561 18.37 37.40 -13.51
N ILE A 562 18.93 36.63 -12.58
CA ILE A 562 19.48 37.11 -11.31
C ILE A 562 20.80 37.85 -11.58
N LYS A 563 20.82 39.18 -11.37
CA LYS A 563 21.89 40.10 -11.79
C LYS A 563 22.27 41.15 -10.75
N GLU A 564 21.29 41.68 -10.03
CA GLU A 564 21.44 42.87 -9.17
C GLU A 564 20.62 42.75 -7.87
N LYS A 565 20.90 43.64 -6.91
CA LYS A 565 20.18 43.72 -5.64
C LYS A 565 18.83 44.41 -5.83
N VAL A 566 17.73 43.67 -5.69
CA VAL A 566 16.37 44.18 -5.80
C VAL A 566 15.92 44.84 -4.51
N SER A 567 16.21 44.22 -3.36
CA SER A 567 15.94 44.76 -2.02
C SER A 567 16.95 44.29 -0.97
N THR A 568 16.96 44.94 0.18
CA THR A 568 17.63 44.46 1.39
C THR A 568 16.92 45.02 2.62
N PHE A 569 16.87 44.26 3.70
CA PHE A 569 16.33 44.70 4.98
C PHE A 569 17.10 44.08 6.14
N THR A 570 17.23 44.83 7.24
CA THR A 570 18.00 44.44 8.43
C THR A 570 17.16 44.69 9.69
N THR A 571 17.13 43.72 10.60
CA THR A 571 16.66 43.95 11.99
C THR A 571 17.80 43.68 12.97
N LYS A 572 17.69 44.24 14.18
CA LYS A 572 18.70 44.14 15.25
C LYS A 572 18.07 43.84 16.61
N GLY A 573 18.88 43.57 17.62
CA GLY A 573 18.47 43.56 19.02
C GLY A 573 17.69 42.32 19.45
N PHE A 574 18.11 41.14 18.99
CA PHE A 574 17.70 39.86 19.56
C PHE A 574 18.63 39.43 20.71
N SER A 575 18.15 38.53 21.58
CA SER A 575 19.00 37.90 22.61
C SER A 575 19.96 36.87 21.97
N LYS A 576 20.99 36.45 22.71
CA LYS A 576 21.95 35.43 22.28
C LYS A 576 21.27 34.14 21.80
N ASP A 577 20.24 33.71 22.51
CA ASP A 577 19.63 32.40 22.30
C ASP A 577 18.64 32.45 21.11
N SER A 578 17.87 33.54 21.01
CA SER A 578 17.12 33.87 19.79
C SER A 578 18.07 34.02 18.59
N GLY A 579 19.25 34.61 18.79
CA GLY A 579 20.30 34.74 17.77
C GLY A 579 20.83 33.40 17.25
N THR A 580 20.85 32.36 18.09
CA THR A 580 21.19 30.99 17.68
C THR A 580 20.13 30.42 16.73
N ASN A 581 18.85 30.56 17.07
CA ASN A 581 17.74 30.12 16.22
C ASN A 581 17.64 30.95 14.91
N ILE A 582 17.84 32.27 14.98
CA ILE A 582 17.86 33.18 13.82
C ILE A 582 19.03 32.85 12.90
N ARG A 583 20.21 32.55 13.44
CA ARG A 583 21.36 32.04 12.67
C ARG A 583 20.99 30.76 11.93
N ARG A 584 20.35 29.80 12.59
CA ARG A 584 19.99 28.49 12.01
C ARG A 584 19.08 28.66 10.79
N VAL A 585 17.96 29.38 10.93
CA VAL A 585 17.07 29.72 9.80
C VAL A 585 17.80 30.52 8.73
N ALA A 586 18.66 31.47 9.12
CA ALA A 586 19.41 32.25 8.16
C ALA A 586 20.37 31.40 7.31
N GLN A 587 20.96 30.34 7.88
CA GLN A 587 21.80 29.40 7.13
C GLN A 587 20.97 28.46 6.23
N GLU A 588 19.76 28.09 6.63
CA GLU A 588 18.86 27.24 5.84
C GLU A 588 18.24 27.98 4.64
N VAL A 589 17.95 29.28 4.78
CA VAL A 589 17.36 30.14 3.74
C VAL A 589 18.42 30.77 2.83
N ASP A 590 19.71 30.76 3.20
CA ASP A 590 20.77 31.38 2.41
C ASP A 590 21.06 30.64 1.09
N GLY A 591 20.79 31.30 -0.04
CA GLY A 591 20.91 30.70 -1.37
C GLY A 591 19.61 30.14 -1.93
N ALA A 592 18.48 30.24 -1.21
CA ALA A 592 17.17 29.85 -1.73
C ALA A 592 16.80 30.63 -3.01
N ILE A 593 16.18 29.96 -3.99
CA ILE A 593 15.78 30.54 -5.28
C ILE A 593 14.27 30.43 -5.44
N VAL A 594 13.61 31.57 -5.65
CA VAL A 594 12.17 31.67 -5.94
C VAL A 594 11.99 32.05 -7.40
N LYS A 595 11.55 31.11 -8.24
CA LYS A 595 11.37 31.27 -9.69
C LYS A 595 10.24 32.28 -10.01
N PRO A 596 10.17 32.86 -11.22
CA PRO A 596 9.01 33.64 -11.64
C PRO A 596 7.71 32.85 -11.44
N GLY A 597 6.71 33.46 -10.77
CA GLY A 597 5.43 32.82 -10.46
C GLY A 597 5.44 31.81 -9.31
N GLU A 598 6.58 31.54 -8.67
CA GLU A 598 6.69 30.63 -7.53
C GLU A 598 6.34 31.33 -6.20
N THR A 599 5.74 30.60 -5.26
CA THR A 599 5.46 31.08 -3.89
C THR A 599 6.47 30.47 -2.93
N PHE A 600 7.23 31.31 -2.24
CA PHE A 600 8.09 30.89 -1.13
C PHE A 600 7.25 30.69 0.15
N SER A 601 7.68 29.79 1.03
CA SER A 601 7.10 29.50 2.34
C SER A 601 8.24 29.31 3.33
N LEU A 602 8.28 30.07 4.42
CA LEU A 602 9.37 29.99 5.40
C LEU A 602 9.32 28.67 6.20
N ASN A 603 8.13 28.21 6.55
CA ASN A 603 7.92 26.91 7.20
C ASN A 603 8.20 25.75 6.25
N GLY A 604 7.73 25.81 5.00
CA GLY A 604 7.98 24.78 4.00
C GLY A 604 9.46 24.67 3.60
N HIS A 605 10.21 25.78 3.63
CA HIS A 605 11.64 25.80 3.28
C HIS A 605 12.55 25.28 4.40
N THR A 606 12.29 25.61 5.67
CA THR A 606 13.12 25.10 6.80
C THR A 606 12.72 23.70 7.26
N GLY A 607 11.47 23.31 7.04
CA GLY A 607 10.88 22.14 7.70
C GLY A 607 10.78 22.32 9.22
N VAL A 608 10.80 21.19 9.93
CA VAL A 608 10.58 21.05 11.38
C VAL A 608 11.71 21.70 12.20
N ARG A 609 11.36 22.42 13.27
CA ARG A 609 12.31 23.20 14.09
C ARG A 609 12.40 22.71 15.54
N GLN A 610 13.11 21.61 15.75
CA GLN A 610 13.35 21.01 17.08
C GLN A 610 14.85 20.96 17.43
N LYS A 611 15.17 20.41 18.62
CA LYS A 611 16.54 20.31 19.14
C LYS A 611 17.45 19.48 18.23
N GLU A 612 16.86 18.50 17.55
CA GLU A 612 17.50 17.56 16.62
C GLU A 612 17.99 18.27 15.35
N GLN A 613 17.31 19.34 14.90
CA GLN A 613 17.78 20.21 13.81
C GLN A 613 18.70 21.34 14.32
N GLY A 614 19.00 21.40 15.62
CA GLY A 614 19.89 22.37 16.24
C GLY A 614 19.22 23.66 16.73
N TYR A 615 17.89 23.65 16.92
CA TYR A 615 17.16 24.75 17.54
C TYR A 615 17.18 24.65 19.07
N ILE A 616 17.20 25.80 19.75
CA ILE A 616 17.20 25.89 21.22
C ILE A 616 15.95 26.60 21.75
N ALA A 617 15.69 26.45 23.04
CA ALA A 617 14.66 27.22 23.73
C ALA A 617 15.00 28.72 23.68
N SER A 618 13.99 29.56 23.43
CA SER A 618 14.08 31.00 23.57
C SER A 618 12.67 31.62 23.66
N GLY A 619 12.61 32.92 23.95
CA GLY A 619 11.36 33.65 24.13
C GLY A 619 10.39 33.57 22.94
N ILE A 620 9.14 33.29 23.25
CA ILE A 620 7.96 33.38 22.38
C ILE A 620 6.89 34.28 23.03
N ILE A 621 5.72 34.37 22.39
CA ILE A 621 4.51 34.95 22.95
C ILE A 621 3.43 33.88 22.91
N LYS A 622 2.77 33.64 24.05
CA LYS A 622 1.73 32.63 24.22
C LYS A 622 0.63 33.24 25.07
N ASN A 623 -0.62 33.12 24.66
CA ASN A 623 -1.79 33.69 25.36
C ASN A 623 -1.64 35.18 25.75
N GLY A 624 -0.93 35.97 24.93
CA GLY A 624 -0.67 37.40 25.16
C GLY A 624 0.41 37.73 26.21
N ARG A 625 1.12 36.74 26.77
CA ARG A 625 2.26 36.92 27.68
C ARG A 625 3.57 36.35 27.10
N PRO A 626 4.75 36.79 27.60
CA PRO A 626 6.01 36.11 27.31
C PRO A 626 6.01 34.68 27.88
N ASP A 627 6.62 33.75 27.15
CA ASP A 627 6.78 32.32 27.47
C ASP A 627 8.03 31.83 26.69
N GLU A 628 8.46 30.57 26.81
CA GLU A 628 9.61 30.02 26.05
C GLU A 628 9.26 28.76 25.25
N ALA A 629 9.89 28.59 24.09
CA ALA A 629 9.78 27.37 23.30
C ALA A 629 11.03 27.12 22.43
N VAL A 630 11.23 25.87 22.02
CA VAL A 630 12.25 25.50 21.03
C VAL A 630 11.94 26.23 19.71
N GLY A 631 12.95 26.86 19.11
CA GLY A 631 12.76 27.70 17.94
C GLY A 631 12.20 29.11 18.25
N GLY A 632 12.17 29.53 19.52
CA GLY A 632 11.80 30.89 19.90
C GLY A 632 12.66 31.98 19.25
N GLY A 633 12.11 33.19 19.13
CA GLY A 633 12.77 34.35 18.50
C GLY A 633 12.78 34.38 16.96
N ILE A 634 12.43 33.29 16.27
CA ILE A 634 12.53 33.20 14.78
C ILE A 634 11.63 34.22 14.06
N SER A 635 10.56 34.73 14.67
CA SER A 635 9.76 35.83 14.12
C SER A 635 10.59 37.07 13.73
N GLN A 636 11.78 37.26 14.30
CA GLN A 636 12.70 38.30 13.84
C GLN A 636 13.26 38.02 12.44
N PHE A 637 13.63 36.76 12.14
CA PHE A 637 13.99 36.37 10.78
C PHE A 637 12.79 36.54 9.84
N ALA A 638 11.60 36.08 10.27
CA ALA A 638 10.36 36.17 9.50
C ALA A 638 10.02 37.63 9.14
N THR A 639 10.06 38.55 10.11
CA THR A 639 9.88 40.00 9.91
C THR A 639 10.92 40.60 8.95
N THR A 640 12.18 40.12 9.02
CA THR A 640 13.26 40.60 8.14
C THR A 640 13.06 40.12 6.70
N LEU A 641 12.65 38.86 6.52
CA LEU A 641 12.29 38.26 5.23
C LEU A 641 11.06 38.94 4.61
N PHE A 642 10.01 39.18 5.42
CA PHE A 642 8.80 39.88 5.00
C PHE A 642 9.10 41.30 4.50
N ASN A 643 9.86 42.10 5.25
CA ASN A 643 10.23 43.44 4.77
C ASN A 643 11.13 43.37 3.51
N ALA A 644 12.02 42.37 3.38
CA ALA A 644 12.80 42.18 2.17
C ALA A 644 11.92 41.85 0.94
N SER A 645 10.92 40.96 1.08
CA SER A 645 9.97 40.62 -0.01
C SER A 645 9.03 41.79 -0.34
N TYR A 646 8.56 42.51 0.69
CA TYR A 646 7.78 43.74 0.58
C TYR A 646 8.53 44.77 -0.28
N PHE A 647 9.78 45.11 0.06
CA PHE A 647 10.55 46.11 -0.69
C PHE A 647 11.05 45.61 -2.05
N ALA A 648 11.07 44.29 -2.28
CA ALA A 648 11.33 43.73 -3.62
C ALA A 648 10.12 43.77 -4.57
N GLY A 649 8.94 44.22 -4.11
CA GLY A 649 7.72 44.31 -4.91
C GLY A 649 6.92 43.02 -5.03
N MET A 650 7.32 41.97 -4.30
CA MET A 650 6.65 40.66 -4.27
C MET A 650 5.18 40.80 -3.85
N LYS A 651 4.32 39.90 -4.35
CA LYS A 651 2.96 39.77 -3.81
C LYS A 651 3.05 39.06 -2.47
N ASP A 652 2.48 39.65 -1.42
CA ASP A 652 2.26 38.94 -0.18
C ASP A 652 1.16 37.87 -0.35
N VAL A 653 1.30 36.75 0.34
CA VAL A 653 0.39 35.59 0.25
C VAL A 653 -0.09 35.16 1.62
N GLU A 654 0.79 35.19 2.62
CA GLU A 654 0.47 34.90 4.01
C GLU A 654 1.50 35.59 4.92
N HIS A 655 1.03 36.44 5.82
CA HIS A 655 1.77 36.86 7.01
C HIS A 655 0.76 37.10 8.14
N SER A 656 1.25 37.32 9.35
CA SER A 656 0.43 37.76 10.49
C SER A 656 1.33 38.53 11.46
N GLU A 657 0.86 39.64 11.99
CA GLU A 657 1.61 40.43 12.97
C GLU A 657 1.57 39.79 14.38
N HIS A 658 2.45 40.23 15.29
CA HIS A 658 2.31 39.86 16.70
C HIS A 658 1.12 40.58 17.35
N SER A 659 0.45 39.95 18.32
CA SER A 659 -0.74 40.54 18.93
C SER A 659 -0.47 41.88 19.63
N TYR A 660 0.75 42.09 20.17
CA TYR A 660 1.20 43.39 20.70
C TYR A 660 2.48 43.87 20.01
N TYR A 661 2.66 45.20 19.93
CA TYR A 661 3.79 45.81 19.22
C TYR A 661 5.17 45.51 19.85
N ILE A 662 6.11 45.12 19.00
CA ILE A 662 7.51 44.85 19.36
C ILE A 662 8.40 45.93 18.75
N SER A 663 8.87 46.85 19.60
CA SER A 663 9.58 48.10 19.24
C SER A 663 10.93 47.98 18.52
N ARG A 664 11.35 46.77 18.12
CA ARG A 664 12.52 46.53 17.24
C ARG A 664 12.12 46.23 15.78
N TYR A 665 10.82 46.21 15.49
CA TYR A 665 10.24 46.05 14.17
C TYR A 665 9.52 47.35 13.73
N PRO A 666 9.31 47.59 12.43
CA PRO A 666 8.51 48.71 11.98
C PRO A 666 7.03 48.50 12.32
N MET A 667 6.37 49.53 12.87
CA MET A 667 4.92 49.51 13.10
C MET A 667 4.17 49.20 11.79
N GLY A 668 3.27 48.22 11.83
CA GLY A 668 2.47 47.80 10.67
C GLY A 668 3.25 47.11 9.55
N ARG A 669 4.50 46.67 9.79
CA ARG A 669 5.25 45.79 8.88
C ARG A 669 6.11 44.79 9.66
N GLU A 670 5.47 43.91 10.41
CA GLU A 670 6.11 42.82 11.13
C GLU A 670 5.44 41.48 10.81
N ALA A 671 6.14 40.38 11.04
CA ALA A 671 5.61 39.04 10.78
C ALA A 671 6.05 38.04 11.86
N THR A 672 5.06 37.32 12.39
CA THR A 672 5.20 36.13 13.24
C THR A 672 5.43 34.89 12.39
N VAL A 673 6.05 33.85 12.96
CA VAL A 673 6.07 32.50 12.38
C VAL A 673 5.97 31.47 13.50
N PHE A 674 5.15 30.44 13.30
CA PHE A 674 4.93 29.37 14.28
C PHE A 674 4.63 28.02 13.62
N GLN A 675 5.22 26.96 14.17
CA GLN A 675 4.93 25.56 13.87
C GLN A 675 4.59 24.83 15.17
N ARG A 676 3.75 23.80 15.10
CA ARG A 676 3.58 22.84 16.20
C ARG A 676 4.83 21.95 16.36
N PRO A 677 5.01 21.28 17.51
CA PRO A 677 6.12 20.35 17.74
C PRO A 677 6.25 19.20 16.73
N ASP A 678 5.15 18.83 16.07
CA ASP A 678 5.05 17.83 15.00
C ASP A 678 5.50 18.35 13.61
N GLY A 679 5.84 19.64 13.49
CA GLY A 679 6.20 20.29 12.23
C GLY A 679 5.04 20.99 11.50
N THR A 680 3.79 20.86 11.97
CA THR A 680 2.63 21.47 11.32
C THR A 680 2.74 22.99 11.35
N SER A 681 2.78 23.60 10.17
CA SER A 681 2.71 25.06 10.00
C SER A 681 1.40 25.61 10.56
N VAL A 682 1.48 26.62 11.43
CA VAL A 682 0.31 27.32 12.00
C VAL A 682 0.27 28.78 11.58
N ILE A 683 1.44 29.44 11.59
CA ILE A 683 1.63 30.81 11.08
C ILE A 683 2.89 30.78 10.22
N ASP A 684 2.82 31.21 8.97
CA ASP A 684 3.95 31.24 8.05
C ASP A 684 4.18 32.65 7.47
N VAL A 685 5.33 32.83 6.82
CA VAL A 685 5.57 33.95 5.91
C VAL A 685 5.70 33.40 4.49
N LYS A 686 4.67 33.67 3.68
CA LYS A 686 4.57 33.24 2.28
C LYS A 686 4.47 34.45 1.37
N PHE A 687 5.28 34.47 0.30
CA PHE A 687 5.23 35.52 -0.72
C PHE A 687 5.42 34.92 -2.12
N LYS A 688 4.71 35.47 -3.10
CA LYS A 688 4.78 35.06 -4.51
C LYS A 688 5.70 35.99 -5.29
N ASN A 689 6.66 35.39 -6.01
CA ASN A 689 7.46 36.11 -6.97
C ASN A 689 6.59 36.51 -8.18
N VAL A 690 6.29 37.80 -8.26
CA VAL A 690 5.53 38.42 -9.35
C VAL A 690 6.42 39.28 -10.26
N SER A 691 7.72 38.97 -10.30
CA SER A 691 8.66 39.53 -11.27
C SER A 691 9.04 38.50 -12.33
N ASP A 692 9.51 38.98 -13.48
CA ASP A 692 9.87 38.15 -14.63
C ASP A 692 11.24 37.45 -14.42
N SER A 693 11.94 37.79 -13.33
CA SER A 693 13.21 37.19 -12.91
C SER A 693 13.04 36.30 -11.68
N GLY A 694 13.87 35.27 -11.56
CA GLY A 694 14.06 34.57 -10.30
C GLY A 694 14.61 35.51 -9.20
N ILE A 695 14.27 35.20 -7.96
CA ILE A 695 14.79 35.86 -6.77
C ILE A 695 15.71 34.89 -6.02
N LEU A 696 16.98 35.25 -5.90
CA LEU A 696 17.96 34.60 -5.03
C LEU A 696 17.96 35.31 -3.67
N ILE A 697 17.59 34.58 -2.62
CA ILE A 697 17.63 35.07 -1.24
C ILE A 697 19.04 34.87 -0.70
N ARG A 698 19.63 35.93 -0.13
CA ARG A 698 20.92 35.88 0.58
C ARG A 698 20.77 36.44 1.98
N THR A 699 21.36 35.77 2.97
CA THR A 699 21.34 36.21 4.36
C THR A 699 22.72 36.65 4.83
N LYS A 700 22.75 37.53 5.83
CA LYS A 700 23.95 37.86 6.61
C LYS A 700 23.52 38.07 8.06
N TRP A 701 24.03 37.23 8.95
CA TRP A 701 23.76 37.30 10.38
C TRP A 701 25.01 37.74 11.15
N THR A 702 24.82 38.35 12.30
CA THR A 702 25.82 38.68 13.33
C THR A 702 25.22 38.33 14.71
N PRO A 703 25.96 38.38 15.81
CA PRO A 703 25.40 38.13 17.15
C PRO A 703 24.29 39.12 17.58
N ASP A 704 24.13 40.26 16.89
CA ASP A 704 23.18 41.33 17.20
C ASP A 704 22.16 41.63 16.07
N SER A 705 22.40 41.15 14.84
CA SER A 705 21.62 41.55 13.65
C SER A 705 21.41 40.43 12.64
N ILE A 706 20.33 40.56 11.86
CA ILE A 706 20.05 39.72 10.70
C ILE A 706 19.67 40.61 9.52
N THR A 707 20.29 40.36 8.37
CA THR A 707 20.02 41.02 7.10
C THR A 707 19.59 40.00 6.06
N VAL A 708 18.48 40.27 5.36
CA VAL A 708 17.99 39.50 4.22
C VAL A 708 18.06 40.38 2.97
N THR A 709 18.62 39.86 1.88
CA THR A 709 18.84 40.60 0.63
C THR A 709 18.36 39.78 -0.56
N PHE A 710 17.50 40.36 -1.39
CA PHE A 710 16.94 39.71 -2.57
C PHE A 710 17.71 40.16 -3.82
N TRP A 711 18.19 39.18 -4.59
CA TRP A 711 18.90 39.40 -5.86
C TRP A 711 18.07 38.89 -7.04
N GLY A 712 18.03 39.63 -8.14
CA GLY A 712 17.11 39.40 -9.26
C GLY A 712 17.40 40.37 -10.41
N THR A 713 16.35 40.84 -11.10
CA THR A 713 16.35 42.08 -11.89
C THR A 713 15.31 43.04 -11.28
N LYS A 714 15.61 44.34 -11.11
CA LYS A 714 14.70 45.28 -10.43
C LYS A 714 13.51 45.65 -11.32
N GLN A 715 12.36 45.03 -11.07
CA GLN A 715 11.11 45.25 -11.80
C GLN A 715 10.19 46.31 -11.16
N TYR A 716 10.35 46.55 -9.86
CA TYR A 716 9.48 47.45 -9.09
C TYR A 716 10.29 48.47 -8.29
N ASP A 717 9.77 49.68 -8.16
CA ASP A 717 10.15 50.61 -7.09
C ASP A 717 9.07 50.59 -6.00
N VAL A 718 9.48 50.38 -4.75
CA VAL A 718 8.55 50.26 -3.61
C VAL A 718 8.88 51.31 -2.57
N LYS A 719 7.87 52.10 -2.20
CA LYS A 719 7.91 53.06 -1.10
C LYS A 719 6.84 52.68 -0.09
N SER A 720 7.11 52.92 1.18
CA SER A 720 6.16 52.72 2.28
C SER A 720 6.00 54.04 3.03
N LYS A 721 4.77 54.34 3.46
CA LYS A 721 4.48 55.37 4.46
C LYS A 721 3.63 54.75 5.56
N THR A 722 4.24 54.55 6.73
CA THR A 722 3.52 54.27 7.97
C THR A 722 2.85 55.55 8.47
N GLY A 723 1.61 55.45 8.94
CA GLY A 723 0.87 56.55 9.57
C GLY A 723 1.12 56.66 11.07
N ASP A 724 0.48 57.65 11.67
CA ASP A 724 0.48 57.86 13.12
C ASP A 724 -0.32 56.75 13.85
N LYS A 725 -0.15 56.69 15.17
CA LYS A 725 -0.90 55.77 16.03
C LYS A 725 -2.30 56.33 16.29
N THR A 726 -3.33 55.50 16.09
CA THR A 726 -4.71 55.78 16.52
C THR A 726 -5.16 54.77 17.57
N ASP A 727 -6.33 55.00 18.18
CA ASP A 727 -7.02 54.01 19.02
C ASP A 727 -6.16 53.46 20.18
N VAL A 728 -5.43 54.34 20.88
CA VAL A 728 -4.44 53.95 21.88
C VAL A 728 -5.11 53.38 23.14
N VAL A 729 -4.83 52.12 23.45
CA VAL A 729 -5.40 51.38 24.60
C VAL A 729 -4.33 51.16 25.67
N LYS A 730 -4.66 51.46 26.93
CA LYS A 730 -3.75 51.27 28.07
C LYS A 730 -3.70 49.81 28.55
N PRO A 731 -2.56 49.34 29.10
CA PRO A 731 -2.41 47.96 29.55
C PRO A 731 -3.13 47.66 30.86
N GLU A 732 -3.84 46.52 30.87
CA GLU A 732 -4.45 45.94 32.07
C GLU A 732 -3.40 45.37 33.02
N LYS A 733 -3.73 45.32 34.32
CA LYS A 733 -2.96 44.55 35.31
C LYS A 733 -3.46 43.12 35.40
N LYS A 734 -2.53 42.15 35.36
CA LYS A 734 -2.81 40.72 35.58
C LYS A 734 -1.86 40.18 36.64
N LYS A 735 -2.40 39.55 37.67
CA LYS A 735 -1.65 38.79 38.67
C LYS A 735 -1.69 37.32 38.30
N LEU A 736 -0.53 36.65 38.28
CA LEU A 736 -0.46 35.20 38.06
C LEU A 736 -0.31 34.47 39.40
N PRO A 737 -1.01 33.32 39.59
CA PRO A 737 -0.98 32.56 40.83
C PRO A 737 0.40 31.93 41.08
N ALA A 738 0.69 31.70 42.36
CA ALA A 738 2.00 31.27 42.82
C ALA A 738 2.29 29.79 42.49
N GLY A 739 2.89 29.56 41.32
CA GLY A 739 3.22 28.22 40.81
C GLY A 739 3.31 28.13 39.28
N GLU A 740 2.75 29.10 38.55
CA GLU A 740 2.98 29.22 37.10
C GLU A 740 4.39 29.79 36.80
N GLU A 741 4.94 29.41 35.65
CA GLU A 741 6.09 30.11 35.06
C GLU A 741 5.68 31.55 34.71
N CYS A 742 6.20 32.51 35.50
CA CYS A 742 5.78 33.90 35.45
C CYS A 742 6.93 34.83 35.06
N ILE A 743 6.80 35.47 33.89
CA ILE A 743 7.70 36.53 33.42
C ILE A 743 6.99 37.87 33.67
N SER A 744 7.51 38.68 34.60
CA SER A 744 6.91 39.97 34.95
C SER A 744 7.10 41.01 33.84
N THR A 745 6.12 41.90 33.67
CA THR A 745 6.11 42.90 32.58
C THR A 745 5.61 44.25 33.08
N LYS A 746 6.19 45.33 32.55
CA LYS A 746 5.74 46.71 32.82
C LYS A 746 4.52 47.14 31.98
N GLY A 747 3.99 46.23 31.16
CA GLY A 747 2.95 46.49 30.16
C GLY A 747 3.40 47.40 29.02
N LYS A 748 2.54 47.52 27.99
CA LYS A 748 2.67 48.46 26.87
C LYS A 748 1.30 48.85 26.35
N GLU A 749 1.19 50.07 25.83
CA GLU A 749 -0.02 50.53 25.15
C GLU A 749 -0.23 49.80 23.82
N GLY A 750 -1.46 49.37 23.58
CA GLY A 750 -1.96 48.92 22.28
C GLY A 750 -2.37 50.12 21.43
N PHE A 751 -2.44 49.94 20.11
CA PHE A 751 -2.82 50.99 19.16
C PHE A 751 -3.11 50.40 17.77
N THR A 752 -3.93 51.10 17.00
CA THR A 752 -4.04 50.91 15.54
C THR A 752 -2.91 51.67 14.84
N VAL A 753 -2.40 51.10 13.75
CA VAL A 753 -1.55 51.81 12.79
C VAL A 753 -1.92 51.40 11.36
N HIS A 754 -1.64 52.27 10.40
CA HIS A 754 -1.78 51.97 8.99
C HIS A 754 -0.44 52.06 8.26
N ASP A 755 -0.10 51.05 7.46
CA ASP A 755 1.00 51.14 6.48
C ASP A 755 0.44 51.37 5.08
N THR A 756 1.08 52.24 4.30
CA THR A 756 0.69 52.50 2.90
C THR A 756 1.83 52.13 1.96
N ARG A 757 1.69 50.98 1.30
CA ARG A 757 2.61 50.49 0.26
C ARG A 757 2.29 51.17 -1.07
N VAL A 758 3.27 51.84 -1.67
CA VAL A 758 3.20 52.34 -3.05
C VAL A 758 4.23 51.58 -3.87
N ARG A 759 3.77 50.80 -4.84
CA ARG A 759 4.61 50.00 -5.74
C ARG A 759 4.41 50.49 -7.17
N LYS A 760 5.49 50.96 -7.80
CA LYS A 760 5.54 51.33 -9.22
C LYS A 760 6.23 50.24 -10.03
N ASN A 761 5.60 49.78 -11.10
CA ASN A 761 6.23 48.91 -12.10
C ASN A 761 7.18 49.75 -12.98
N LEU A 762 8.45 49.37 -13.04
CA LEU A 762 9.48 50.12 -13.77
C LEU A 762 9.42 49.92 -15.29
N LYS A 763 8.71 48.89 -15.77
CA LYS A 763 8.52 48.62 -17.21
C LYS A 763 7.26 49.27 -17.76
N THR A 764 6.13 49.15 -17.07
CA THR A 764 4.83 49.66 -17.54
C THR A 764 4.49 51.06 -17.02
N GLY A 765 5.19 51.54 -15.98
CA GLY A 765 4.89 52.81 -15.30
C GLY A 765 3.71 52.76 -14.32
N GLU A 766 2.93 51.67 -14.34
CA GLU A 766 1.79 51.37 -13.45
C GLU A 766 2.12 51.59 -11.97
N VAL A 767 1.20 52.17 -11.20
CA VAL A 767 1.34 52.42 -9.76
C VAL A 767 0.19 51.81 -8.99
N THR A 768 0.48 50.78 -8.18
CA THR A 768 -0.47 50.20 -7.21
C THR A 768 -0.23 50.82 -5.82
N ARG A 769 -1.29 51.29 -5.16
CA ARG A 769 -1.26 51.77 -3.77
C ARG A 769 -2.17 50.88 -2.92
N ASN A 770 -1.60 50.26 -1.89
CA ASN A 770 -2.32 49.46 -0.91
C ASN A 770 -2.18 50.14 0.46
N ARG A 771 -3.25 50.18 1.26
CA ARG A 771 -3.23 50.63 2.66
C ARG A 771 -3.69 49.48 3.55
N GLU A 772 -2.85 49.11 4.49
CA GLU A 772 -3.04 47.99 5.43
C GLU A 772 -3.45 48.55 6.81
N LYS A 773 -4.05 47.73 7.68
CA LYS A 773 -4.45 48.12 9.04
C LYS A 773 -3.99 47.06 10.04
N THR A 774 -2.96 47.39 10.80
CA THR A 774 -2.51 46.57 11.94
C THR A 774 -3.14 47.11 13.22
N VAL A 775 -3.65 46.23 14.06
CA VAL A 775 -4.21 46.57 15.38
C VAL A 775 -3.44 45.78 16.43
N TYR A 776 -2.68 46.49 17.25
CA TYR A 776 -1.93 45.93 18.36
C TYR A 776 -2.74 46.01 19.65
N GLU A 777 -2.95 44.85 20.28
CA GLU A 777 -3.45 44.72 21.64
C GLU A 777 -2.43 45.29 22.65
N PRO A 778 -2.87 45.81 23.80
CA PRO A 778 -1.96 46.24 24.85
C PRO A 778 -1.30 45.03 25.52
N GLN A 779 0.04 45.08 25.67
CA GLN A 779 0.74 44.06 26.45
C GLN A 779 0.40 44.26 27.94
N PRO A 780 -0.16 43.27 28.66
CA PRO A 780 -0.55 43.45 30.06
C PRO A 780 0.64 43.71 30.98
N ILE A 781 0.37 44.34 32.13
CA ILE A 781 1.28 44.46 33.27
C ILE A 781 1.15 43.17 34.09
N VAL A 782 2.17 42.30 34.05
CA VAL A 782 2.20 41.03 34.77
C VAL A 782 2.92 41.20 36.10
N GLU A 783 2.17 41.06 37.19
CA GLU A 783 2.67 40.99 38.57
C GLU A 783 2.75 39.51 39.00
N CYS A 784 3.96 39.00 39.21
CA CYS A 784 4.16 37.62 39.68
C CYS A 784 3.96 37.54 41.19
N VAL A 785 3.13 36.60 41.66
CA VAL A 785 2.98 36.31 43.09
C VAL A 785 3.97 35.21 43.46
N GLU A 786 4.97 35.55 44.28
CA GLU A 786 5.88 34.54 44.85
C GLU A 786 5.09 33.57 45.76
N LYS A 787 5.48 32.30 45.77
CA LYS A 787 5.01 31.39 46.83
C LYS A 787 5.52 31.90 48.18
N PRO A 788 4.72 31.84 49.26
CA PRO A 788 5.24 31.96 50.61
C PRO A 788 6.41 30.99 50.80
N LYS A 789 7.46 31.43 51.48
CA LYS A 789 8.53 30.54 51.93
C LYS A 789 8.02 29.79 53.16
N GLU A 790 7.91 28.47 53.03
CA GLU A 790 7.80 27.52 54.14
C GLU A 790 9.18 27.38 54.83
#